data_AF-A0A7V1LEN1-F1
#
_entry.id   AF-A0A7V1LEN1-F1
#
_cell.length_a   1.000
_cell.length_b   1.000
_cell.length_c   1.000
_cell.angle_alpha   90.00
_cell.angle_beta   90.00
_cell.angle_gamma   90.00
#
_symmetry.space_group_name_H-M   'P 1'
#
loop_
_entity.id
_entity.type
_entity.pdbx_description
1 polymer ?
#
loop_
_entity_poly.entity_id
_entity_poly.type
_entity_poly.pdbx_seq_one_letter_code
_entity_poly.pdbx_strand_id
1 'polypeptide(L)'
;MNKNRYLLLAAMGLVAFLVVMFQFPFLQHTPNLDLVNKKVISSSSPRASAELKKARDEYFFRMLKDPATGKLPPNYRARELEFAKELKTKLGKNNSTNSFTWKEAGPADVGGRTRALAVDVADRNTIIAGGISGGIWKSTDGGSSWTMKSKTSDILSVTSIAQDTRSGHTSTWYYSTGEWQGNSASANGAPFRGTGIYKSTDNGETWIKIQNVPVHPFNSNFNYVSRIVVSPTTGTVFIASNAIGIYRSQNGGASFSLVKGGVNQHFWGDVVVAANGTVIAYLSKATFSSITQTDTPGIFKSTSDGAPNTWTSITPSTYPTTSYTRAYLASAPSNPDILYVLTDNGVQSNSIDVVSFHKITVSTGASEDRSSHIPDFSGEGLSSSSLGVLNVQGTYNMMVAVHPEDPNLVIIGGTNLFRSFDGFATTPTSRKNTWIAGYHPTKFIYPNQHPDQHSFAFDPVNINAFWSGNDGGLAYAADITDTNYVDVFPWIDKNTGYNVTQFYTVAIYDSSGDNRVMGGAQDNGTPYFTFNGTTTSPSSDVSTGDGGYTHFTRDFALTGSQKGRVNRLRYTTNKMPDWNNKWSVITPSGATGQLFINPYVPDPNDENYLYYLSGTQLWRNNSVSTIPDFQNKTTIGWTQLTNNNAPTNYVYTAIAISKNNLSDILYFAASST
;
A
#
# COMPACT_ATOMS: atom_id res chain seq x y z
N MET A 1 -32.82 -48.97 -74.26
CA MET A 1 -32.28 -50.35 -74.23
C MET A 1 -31.17 -50.42 -73.20
N ASN A 2 -31.36 -51.28 -72.20
CA ASN A 2 -30.46 -51.90 -71.22
C ASN A 2 -29.27 -51.10 -70.65
N LYS A 3 -29.28 -50.74 -69.36
CA LYS A 3 -29.24 -51.57 -68.12
C LYS A 3 -27.86 -52.15 -67.80
N ASN A 4 -27.39 -51.71 -66.63
CA ASN A 4 -26.75 -52.46 -65.55
C ASN A 4 -25.22 -52.52 -65.44
N ARG A 5 -24.81 -52.25 -64.20
CA ARG A 5 -23.50 -52.44 -63.51
C ARG A 5 -22.58 -51.22 -63.68
N TYR A 6 -22.41 -50.31 -62.72
CA TYR A 6 -22.34 -50.47 -61.27
C TYR A 6 -22.90 -49.24 -60.54
N LEU A 7 -23.96 -49.50 -59.78
CA LEU A 7 -24.53 -48.64 -58.76
C LEU A 7 -23.79 -48.97 -57.45
N LEU A 8 -22.55 -48.51 -57.35
CA LEU A 8 -21.68 -48.60 -56.16
C LEU A 8 -20.41 -47.79 -56.48
N LEU A 9 -20.53 -46.46 -56.38
CA LEU A 9 -19.44 -45.45 -56.29
C LEU A 9 -19.95 -44.00 -56.48
N ALA A 10 -21.26 -43.76 -56.40
CA ALA A 10 -21.86 -42.42 -56.45
C ALA A 10 -22.52 -42.04 -55.11
N ALA A 11 -21.82 -42.29 -54.00
CA ALA A 11 -22.19 -41.83 -52.65
C ALA A 11 -21.00 -41.31 -51.83
N MET A 12 -19.82 -41.05 -52.44
CA MET A 12 -18.64 -40.52 -51.74
C MET A 12 -17.85 -39.50 -52.56
N GLY A 13 -18.55 -38.70 -53.37
CA GLY A 13 -17.91 -37.79 -54.34
C GLY A 13 -18.47 -36.37 -54.33
N LEU A 14 -19.05 -35.90 -53.22
CA LEU A 14 -19.51 -34.51 -53.08
C LEU A 14 -19.44 -33.97 -51.63
N VAL A 15 -18.36 -34.31 -50.91
CA VAL A 15 -18.00 -33.70 -49.61
C VAL A 15 -16.52 -33.27 -49.57
N ALA A 16 -15.81 -33.35 -50.70
CA ALA A 16 -14.39 -33.00 -50.80
C ALA A 16 -14.17 -31.66 -51.53
N PHE A 17 -14.83 -30.59 -51.09
CA PHE A 17 -14.38 -29.21 -51.38
C PHE A 17 -14.83 -28.16 -50.36
N LEU A 18 -15.28 -28.57 -49.16
CA LEU A 18 -15.70 -27.64 -48.09
C LEU A 18 -15.21 -28.05 -46.67
N VAL A 19 -14.17 -28.87 -46.55
CA VAL A 19 -13.60 -29.28 -45.24
C VAL A 19 -12.06 -29.33 -45.24
N VAL A 20 -11.38 -28.36 -45.89
CA VAL A 20 -9.90 -28.22 -45.79
C VAL A 20 -9.50 -26.77 -45.47
N MET A 21 -10.29 -26.07 -44.63
CA MET A 21 -9.88 -24.74 -44.14
C MET A 21 -10.16 -24.45 -42.67
N PHE A 22 -10.49 -25.44 -41.84
CA PHE A 22 -10.55 -25.25 -40.39
C PHE A 22 -10.23 -26.55 -39.66
N GLN A 23 -8.99 -27.01 -39.69
CA GLN A 23 -8.37 -27.83 -38.63
C GLN A 23 -6.83 -27.75 -38.76
N PHE A 24 -6.29 -26.55 -38.52
CA PHE A 24 -5.10 -26.53 -37.68
C PHE A 24 -5.62 -26.66 -36.25
N PRO A 25 -5.10 -27.56 -35.41
CA PRO A 25 -5.20 -27.31 -33.99
C PRO A 25 -4.39 -26.02 -33.79
N PHE A 26 -5.11 -24.89 -33.70
CA PHE A 26 -4.69 -23.87 -32.77
C PHE A 26 -4.55 -24.62 -31.45
N LEU A 27 -3.32 -25.03 -31.14
CA LEU A 27 -2.85 -24.99 -29.77
C LEU A 27 -2.98 -23.52 -29.35
N GLN A 28 -4.21 -23.08 -29.10
CA GLN A 28 -4.45 -22.28 -27.93
C GLN A 28 -4.04 -23.20 -26.78
N HIS A 29 -2.74 -23.22 -26.49
CA HIS A 29 -2.33 -23.29 -25.11
C HIS A 29 -3.08 -22.12 -24.48
N THR A 30 -4.25 -22.42 -23.90
CA THR A 30 -4.70 -21.67 -22.74
C THR A 30 -3.46 -21.62 -21.86
N PRO A 31 -2.86 -20.43 -21.63
CA PRO A 31 -1.78 -20.33 -20.67
C PRO A 31 -2.27 -21.04 -19.42
N ASN A 32 -1.39 -21.80 -18.77
CA ASN A 32 -1.76 -22.44 -17.52
C ASN A 32 -2.03 -21.32 -16.49
N LEU A 33 -3.27 -20.82 -16.51
CA LEU A 33 -3.75 -19.69 -15.72
C LEU A 33 -3.62 -20.03 -14.23
N ASP A 34 -3.55 -21.32 -13.88
CA ASP A 34 -3.29 -21.79 -12.51
C ASP A 34 -1.86 -21.51 -12.01
N LEU A 35 -0.90 -21.21 -12.90
CA LEU A 35 0.48 -20.83 -12.51
C LEU A 35 0.71 -19.32 -12.63
N VAL A 36 0.06 -18.67 -13.60
CA VAL A 36 0.12 -17.22 -13.81
C VAL A 36 -0.72 -16.45 -12.78
N ASN A 37 -1.86 -17.00 -12.35
CA ASN A 37 -2.66 -16.45 -11.24
C ASN A 37 -2.23 -16.93 -9.86
N LYS A 38 -1.26 -17.86 -9.78
CA LYS A 38 -0.55 -18.12 -8.52
C LYS A 38 0.52 -17.04 -8.30
N LYS A 39 0.06 -15.79 -8.07
CA LYS A 39 0.66 -15.05 -6.94
C LYS A 39 0.51 -16.05 -5.80
N VAL A 40 1.62 -16.54 -5.25
CA VAL A 40 1.59 -17.67 -4.32
C VAL A 40 0.73 -17.24 -3.13
N ILE A 41 -0.56 -17.57 -3.19
CA ILE A 41 -1.38 -17.77 -2.03
C ILE A 41 -0.91 -19.11 -1.50
N SER A 42 0.34 -19.16 -1.00
CA SER A 42 0.52 -19.99 0.17
C SER A 42 -0.52 -19.43 1.12
N SER A 43 -1.43 -20.27 1.60
CA SER A 43 -2.16 -20.02 2.82
C SER A 43 -1.14 -19.60 3.87
N SER A 44 -0.81 -18.32 3.91
CA SER A 44 0.23 -17.82 4.78
C SER A 44 -0.44 -17.87 6.13
N SER A 45 -0.08 -18.91 6.87
CA SER A 45 -0.45 -19.06 8.27
C SER A 45 -0.17 -17.73 8.99
N PRO A 46 -0.80 -17.48 10.14
CA PRO A 46 -0.63 -16.21 10.84
C PRO A 46 0.86 -15.97 11.13
N ARG A 47 1.56 -17.06 11.42
CA ARG A 47 3.00 -17.12 11.57
C ARG A 47 3.75 -16.66 10.32
N ALA A 48 3.40 -17.14 9.13
CA ALA A 48 4.05 -16.73 7.89
C ALA A 48 3.85 -15.24 7.56
N SER A 49 2.66 -14.69 7.85
CA SER A 49 2.35 -13.27 7.70
C SER A 49 3.09 -12.41 8.72
N ALA A 50 3.14 -12.83 9.99
CA ALA A 50 3.92 -12.16 11.03
C ALA A 50 5.43 -12.20 10.73
N GLU A 51 5.93 -13.34 10.22
CA GLU A 51 7.32 -13.48 9.77
C GLU A 51 7.63 -12.57 8.57
N LEU A 52 6.71 -12.41 7.61
CA LEU A 52 6.86 -11.45 6.50
C LEU A 52 6.99 -10.02 7.02
N LYS A 53 6.07 -9.60 7.90
CA LYS A 53 6.08 -8.27 8.52
C LYS A 53 7.39 -8.02 9.28
N LYS A 54 7.80 -8.98 10.13
CA LYS A 54 9.07 -8.89 10.87
C LYS A 54 10.28 -8.77 9.94
N ALA A 55 10.33 -9.56 8.86
CA ALA A 55 11.43 -9.53 7.91
C ALA A 55 11.50 -8.18 7.16
N ARG A 56 10.35 -7.60 6.82
CA ARG A 56 10.26 -6.25 6.24
C ARG A 56 10.78 -5.19 7.21
N ASP A 57 10.33 -5.21 8.46
CA ASP A 57 10.77 -4.28 9.50
C ASP A 57 12.29 -4.36 9.71
N GLU A 58 12.85 -5.57 9.70
CA GLU A 58 14.30 -5.80 9.81
C GLU A 58 15.06 -5.23 8.61
N TYR A 59 14.54 -5.39 7.39
CA TYR A 59 15.16 -4.83 6.19
C TYR A 59 15.32 -3.30 6.29
N PHE A 60 14.25 -2.57 6.65
CA PHE A 60 14.32 -1.12 6.80
C PHE A 60 15.21 -0.69 7.97
N PHE A 61 15.16 -1.41 9.09
CA PHE A 61 16.06 -1.14 10.22
C PHE A 61 17.53 -1.19 9.80
N ARG A 62 17.91 -2.19 8.99
CA ARG A 62 19.29 -2.37 8.54
C ARG A 62 19.73 -1.31 7.53
N MET A 63 18.83 -0.84 6.67
CA MET A 63 19.12 0.26 5.75
C MET A 63 19.36 1.59 6.47
N LEU A 64 18.64 1.84 7.57
CA LEU A 64 18.59 3.16 8.19
C LEU A 64 19.53 3.30 9.39
N LYS A 65 19.95 2.19 10.03
CA LYS A 65 20.77 2.25 11.25
C LYS A 65 22.19 2.73 10.98
N ASP A 66 22.72 3.48 11.95
CA ASP A 66 24.14 3.79 11.99
C ASP A 66 24.95 2.51 12.25
N PRO A 67 25.91 2.16 11.37
CA PRO A 67 26.65 0.91 11.49
C PRO A 67 27.61 0.88 12.70
N ALA A 68 28.05 2.03 13.23
CA ALA A 68 28.91 2.11 14.40
C ALA A 68 28.13 1.96 15.70
N THR A 69 26.92 2.52 15.77
CA THR A 69 26.10 2.49 17.01
C THR A 69 25.03 1.40 17.02
N GLY A 70 24.70 0.84 15.86
CA GLY A 70 23.60 -0.12 15.69
C GLY A 70 22.21 0.49 15.89
N LYS A 71 22.09 1.82 15.96
CA LYS A 71 20.84 2.54 16.25
C LYS A 71 20.49 3.51 15.12
N LEU A 72 19.22 3.86 14.98
CA LEU A 72 18.84 4.93 14.07
C LEU A 72 19.29 6.29 14.65
N PRO A 73 20.04 7.12 13.90
CA PRO A 73 20.36 8.46 14.32
C PRO A 73 19.08 9.29 14.41
N PRO A 74 18.87 9.96 15.53
CA PRO A 74 17.60 10.61 15.72
C PRO A 74 17.69 12.01 15.03
N ASN A 75 16.63 12.44 14.33
CA ASN A 75 16.56 13.68 13.52
C ASN A 75 17.54 13.68 12.34
N TYR A 76 17.90 12.51 11.82
CA TYR A 76 18.87 12.39 10.72
C TYR A 76 18.55 13.33 9.55
N ARG A 77 17.28 13.50 9.16
CA ARG A 77 16.87 14.43 8.09
C ARG A 77 17.15 15.90 8.41
N ALA A 78 16.89 16.36 9.63
CA ALA A 78 17.19 17.74 10.01
C ALA A 78 18.70 17.99 10.02
N ARG A 79 19.48 17.02 10.56
CA ARG A 79 20.94 17.06 10.57
C ARG A 79 21.53 17.04 9.16
N GLU A 80 20.98 16.22 8.27
CA GLU A 80 21.34 16.18 6.85
C GLU A 80 21.10 17.54 6.19
N LEU A 81 19.95 18.18 6.44
CA LEU A 81 19.63 19.51 5.91
C LEU A 81 20.56 20.59 6.45
N GLU A 82 20.95 20.53 7.73
CA GLU A 82 21.96 21.42 8.32
C GLU A 82 23.33 21.21 7.67
N PHE A 83 23.78 19.96 7.57
CA PHE A 83 25.03 19.60 6.89
C PHE A 83 25.05 20.05 5.42
N ALA A 84 23.95 19.89 4.69
CA ALA A 84 23.82 20.33 3.31
C ALA A 84 23.93 21.86 3.15
N LYS A 85 23.46 22.65 4.13
CA LYS A 85 23.66 24.10 4.15
C LYS A 85 25.13 24.46 4.32
N GLU A 86 25.88 23.72 5.13
CA GLU A 86 27.33 23.91 5.26
C GLU A 86 28.07 23.58 3.95
N LEU A 87 27.69 22.52 3.24
CA LEU A 87 28.30 22.15 1.96
C LEU A 87 28.20 23.27 0.93
N LYS A 88 27.04 23.93 0.83
CA LYS A 88 26.84 25.09 -0.05
C LYS A 88 27.78 26.26 0.28
N THR A 89 28.13 26.41 1.55
CA THR A 89 29.03 27.47 2.02
C THR A 89 30.50 27.12 1.76
N LYS A 90 30.87 25.84 1.87
CA LYS A 90 32.25 25.33 1.69
C LYS A 90 32.67 25.19 0.21
N LEU A 91 31.74 24.99 -0.71
CA LEU A 91 32.06 24.73 -2.13
C LEU A 91 32.46 25.97 -2.96
N GLY A 92 32.35 27.19 -2.41
CA GLY A 92 32.73 28.43 -3.12
C GLY A 92 31.90 28.72 -4.38
N LYS A 93 31.88 29.98 -4.83
CA LYS A 93 31.18 30.43 -6.05
C LYS A 93 31.91 30.00 -7.35
N ASN A 94 32.28 28.73 -7.49
CA ASN A 94 32.74 28.22 -8.79
C ASN A 94 31.51 27.93 -9.67
N ASN A 95 31.08 28.98 -10.39
CA ASN A 95 29.95 29.04 -11.33
C ASN A 95 30.17 28.24 -12.63
N SER A 96 30.76 27.04 -12.57
CA SER A 96 30.73 26.08 -13.68
C SER A 96 30.04 24.79 -13.27
N THR A 97 28.92 24.89 -12.55
CA THR A 97 27.99 23.76 -12.48
C THR A 97 27.37 23.62 -13.85
N ASN A 98 27.77 22.62 -14.63
CA ASN A 98 26.94 22.14 -15.74
C ASN A 98 25.51 22.03 -15.20
N SER A 99 24.58 22.82 -15.73
CA SER A 99 23.21 22.79 -15.26
C SER A 99 22.61 21.45 -15.67
N PHE A 100 22.53 20.51 -14.75
CA PHE A 100 21.82 19.25 -14.97
C PHE A 100 20.32 19.52 -14.88
N THR A 101 19.58 19.20 -15.94
CA THR A 101 18.12 19.20 -15.91
C THR A 101 17.66 17.78 -15.57
N TRP A 102 17.09 17.62 -14.38
CA TRP A 102 16.44 16.36 -14.00
C TRP A 102 15.13 16.21 -14.77
N LYS A 103 14.88 15.01 -15.27
CA LYS A 103 13.61 14.61 -15.88
C LYS A 103 13.12 13.36 -15.19
N GLU A 104 11.84 13.36 -14.85
CA GLU A 104 11.20 12.20 -14.25
C GLU A 104 10.97 11.13 -15.32
N ALA A 105 11.45 9.92 -15.05
CA ALA A 105 11.29 8.78 -15.96
C ALA A 105 9.96 8.03 -15.74
N GLY A 106 9.38 8.10 -14.54
CA GLY A 106 8.20 7.33 -14.15
C GLY A 106 8.51 6.09 -13.29
N PRO A 107 7.60 5.10 -13.24
CA PRO A 107 6.34 5.03 -13.97
C PRO A 107 5.39 6.14 -13.53
N ALA A 108 4.56 6.62 -14.45
CA ALA A 108 3.59 7.67 -14.17
C ALA A 108 2.19 7.11 -13.84
N ASP A 109 2.00 5.80 -13.92
CA ASP A 109 0.70 5.11 -13.85
C ASP A 109 0.63 4.08 -12.72
N VAL A 110 1.65 4.04 -11.85
CA VAL A 110 1.65 3.20 -10.65
C VAL A 110 1.59 4.12 -9.46
N GLY A 111 0.57 3.94 -8.62
CA GLY A 111 0.44 4.70 -7.38
C GLY A 111 1.29 4.10 -6.26
N GLY A 112 0.72 4.14 -5.07
CA GLY A 112 1.35 3.67 -3.84
C GLY A 112 0.47 3.99 -2.65
N ARG A 113 0.88 3.53 -1.47
CA ARG A 113 0.06 3.60 -0.25
C ARG A 113 -0.46 5.00 0.07
N THR A 114 -1.77 5.17 -0.07
CA THR A 114 -2.48 6.45 0.06
C THR A 114 -3.48 6.44 1.22
N ARG A 115 -3.24 7.28 2.22
CA ARG A 115 -4.07 7.39 3.43
C ARG A 115 -4.83 8.71 3.56
N ALA A 116 -4.28 9.77 2.98
CA ALA A 116 -4.95 11.06 2.91
C ALA A 116 -5.65 11.16 1.55
N LEU A 117 -6.97 11.36 1.57
CA LEU A 117 -7.79 11.49 0.38
C LEU A 117 -9.04 12.30 0.75
N ALA A 118 -9.28 13.37 0.01
CA ALA A 118 -10.49 14.18 0.13
C ALA A 118 -10.82 14.88 -1.20
N VAL A 119 -12.11 15.01 -1.48
CA VAL A 119 -12.65 15.77 -2.61
C VAL A 119 -13.13 17.12 -2.08
N ASP A 120 -12.82 18.19 -2.79
CA ASP A 120 -13.22 19.55 -2.42
C ASP A 120 -14.75 19.70 -2.47
N VAL A 121 -15.36 20.11 -1.37
CA VAL A 121 -16.81 20.34 -1.27
C VAL A 121 -17.32 21.44 -2.18
N ALA A 122 -16.46 22.34 -2.65
CA ALA A 122 -16.80 23.42 -3.58
C ALA A 122 -16.60 23.05 -5.06
N ASP A 123 -15.75 22.05 -5.36
CA ASP A 123 -15.46 21.61 -6.72
C ASP A 123 -15.07 20.13 -6.75
N ARG A 124 -15.97 19.28 -7.27
CA ARG A 124 -15.74 17.84 -7.38
C ARG A 124 -14.52 17.43 -8.21
N ASN A 125 -14.02 18.31 -9.09
CA ASN A 125 -12.83 18.03 -9.90
C ASN A 125 -11.54 18.32 -9.15
N THR A 126 -11.62 18.99 -8.00
CA THR A 126 -10.48 19.24 -7.12
C THR A 126 -10.38 18.12 -6.07
N ILE A 127 -9.31 17.34 -6.13
CA ILE A 127 -9.02 16.26 -5.19
C ILE A 127 -7.63 16.50 -4.60
N ILE A 128 -7.50 16.32 -3.29
CA ILE A 128 -6.20 16.32 -2.63
C ILE A 128 -5.95 14.94 -2.03
N ALA A 129 -4.82 14.35 -2.39
CA ALA A 129 -4.41 13.01 -1.97
C ALA A 129 -2.97 13.02 -1.45
N GLY A 130 -2.66 12.16 -0.49
CA GLY A 130 -1.35 12.09 0.13
C GLY A 130 -0.87 10.66 0.38
N GLY A 131 0.33 10.39 -0.15
CA GLY A 131 1.03 9.13 0.03
C GLY A 131 1.77 9.10 1.36
N ILE A 132 1.77 7.93 2.02
CA ILE A 132 2.36 7.74 3.35
C ILE A 132 3.89 7.94 3.41
N SER A 133 4.53 7.96 2.25
CA SER A 133 5.90 8.45 2.04
C SER A 133 6.05 9.21 0.71
N GLY A 134 4.94 9.72 0.18
CA GLY A 134 4.85 10.29 -1.17
C GLY A 134 4.52 11.77 -1.21
N GLY A 135 4.26 12.40 -0.06
CA GLY A 135 3.91 13.81 0.02
C GLY A 135 2.44 14.08 -0.29
N ILE A 136 2.08 15.36 -0.44
CA ILE A 136 0.72 15.81 -0.73
C ILE A 136 0.61 16.23 -2.19
N TRP A 137 -0.46 15.80 -2.86
CA TRP A 137 -0.72 15.98 -4.28
C TRP A 137 -2.12 16.54 -4.50
N LYS A 138 -2.28 17.32 -5.56
CA LYS A 138 -3.57 17.90 -5.94
C LYS A 138 -3.86 17.61 -7.41
N SER A 139 -5.11 17.27 -7.68
CA SER A 139 -5.71 17.26 -9.02
C SER A 139 -6.78 18.35 -9.09
N THR A 140 -7.00 18.91 -10.28
CA THR A 140 -8.09 19.86 -10.59
C THR A 140 -8.90 19.40 -11.82
N ASP A 141 -8.73 18.15 -12.23
CA ASP A 141 -9.32 17.55 -13.44
C ASP A 141 -9.96 16.18 -13.16
N GLY A 142 -10.44 15.98 -11.93
CA GLY A 142 -11.09 14.73 -11.53
C GLY A 142 -10.12 13.56 -11.46
N GLY A 143 -8.86 13.81 -11.05
CA GLY A 143 -7.76 12.85 -10.93
C GLY A 143 -7.26 12.30 -12.26
N SER A 144 -7.42 13.05 -13.35
CA SER A 144 -6.82 12.69 -14.64
C SER A 144 -5.32 13.03 -14.66
N SER A 145 -4.90 14.03 -13.90
CA SER A 145 -3.51 14.37 -13.62
C SER A 145 -3.32 14.93 -12.21
N TRP A 146 -2.09 14.84 -11.70
CA TRP A 146 -1.73 15.27 -10.35
C TRP A 146 -0.48 16.15 -10.34
N THR A 147 -0.45 17.08 -9.39
CA THR A 147 0.72 17.94 -9.12
C THR A 147 1.11 17.83 -7.65
N MET A 148 2.38 17.56 -7.37
CA MET A 148 2.92 17.55 -6.01
C MET A 148 2.89 18.97 -5.42
N LYS A 149 2.36 19.11 -4.20
CA LYS A 149 2.24 20.39 -3.49
C LYS A 149 3.10 20.48 -2.22
N SER A 150 3.66 19.37 -1.75
CA SER A 150 4.72 19.38 -0.72
C SER A 150 6.07 19.79 -1.33
N LYS A 151 6.90 20.48 -0.54
CA LYS A 151 8.26 20.83 -0.95
C LYS A 151 9.19 19.62 -0.81
N THR A 152 10.27 19.59 -1.57
CA THR A 152 11.34 18.57 -1.45
C THR A 152 12.04 18.58 -0.08
N SER A 153 11.92 19.67 0.68
CA SER A 153 12.41 19.78 2.05
C SER A 153 11.46 19.19 3.09
N ASP A 154 10.19 18.96 2.75
CA ASP A 154 9.17 18.54 3.70
C ASP A 154 9.25 17.02 3.96
N ILE A 155 8.80 16.58 5.14
CA ILE A 155 8.61 15.15 5.38
C ILE A 155 7.38 14.69 4.59
N LEU A 156 7.58 13.67 3.74
CA LEU A 156 6.57 13.12 2.85
C LEU A 156 5.59 12.13 3.51
N SER A 157 5.63 12.03 4.85
CA SER A 157 4.84 11.08 5.66
C SER A 157 3.40 11.54 5.90
N VAL A 158 2.58 11.66 4.85
CA VAL A 158 1.21 12.20 4.97
C VAL A 158 0.23 11.13 5.44
N THR A 159 -0.55 11.41 6.48
CA THR A 159 -1.45 10.43 7.12
C THR A 159 -2.94 10.71 6.98
N SER A 160 -3.34 11.98 7.00
CA SER A 160 -4.75 12.39 6.99
C SER A 160 -4.85 13.83 6.45
N ILE A 161 -5.98 14.14 5.82
CA ILE A 161 -6.31 15.46 5.29
C ILE A 161 -7.76 15.82 5.64
N ALA A 162 -8.02 17.10 5.89
CA ALA A 162 -9.35 17.63 6.14
C ALA A 162 -9.50 19.04 5.56
N GLN A 163 -10.67 19.32 5.01
CA GLN A 163 -11.11 20.65 4.57
C GLN A 163 -11.96 21.31 5.67
N ASP A 164 -11.91 22.63 5.77
CA ASP A 164 -12.96 23.37 6.48
C ASP A 164 -14.18 23.51 5.55
N THR A 165 -15.25 22.76 5.85
CA THR A 165 -16.43 22.67 4.98
C THR A 165 -17.45 23.77 5.22
N ARG A 166 -17.18 24.72 6.13
CA ARG A 166 -18.08 25.85 6.38
C ARG A 166 -18.11 26.78 5.18
N SER A 167 -19.28 27.35 4.93
CA SER A 167 -19.45 28.38 3.89
C SER A 167 -18.45 29.52 4.09
N GLY A 168 -17.75 29.90 3.03
CA GLY A 168 -16.70 30.93 3.05
C GLY A 168 -15.32 30.48 3.54
N HIS A 169 -15.15 29.21 3.95
CA HIS A 169 -13.89 28.68 4.48
C HIS A 169 -13.28 27.54 3.65
N THR A 170 -13.94 27.10 2.57
CA THR A 170 -13.58 25.91 1.78
C THR A 170 -12.18 25.96 1.14
N SER A 171 -11.54 27.13 1.00
CA SER A 171 -10.13 27.21 0.59
C SER A 171 -9.14 26.79 1.69
N THR A 172 -9.61 26.53 2.91
CA THR A 172 -8.79 26.16 4.06
C THR A 172 -8.71 24.65 4.22
N TRP A 173 -7.48 24.13 4.21
CA TRP A 173 -7.20 22.70 4.35
C TRP A 173 -6.13 22.46 5.40
N TYR A 174 -6.15 21.27 5.98
CA TYR A 174 -5.14 20.79 6.90
C TYR A 174 -4.73 19.37 6.52
N TYR A 175 -3.43 19.08 6.53
CA TYR A 175 -2.95 17.69 6.52
C TYR A 175 -2.04 17.41 7.70
N SER A 176 -2.04 16.16 8.14
CA SER A 176 -1.17 15.68 9.20
C SER A 176 -0.09 14.75 8.67
N THR A 177 0.99 14.64 9.44
CA THR A 177 2.07 13.71 9.15
C THR A 177 2.36 12.79 10.31
N GLY A 178 2.95 11.63 10.01
CA GLY A 178 3.48 10.71 10.99
C GLY A 178 2.60 9.52 11.28
N GLU A 179 2.93 8.40 10.66
CA GLU A 179 2.31 7.13 10.96
C GLU A 179 3.21 6.31 11.88
N TRP A 180 2.67 5.94 13.04
CA TRP A 180 3.41 5.15 14.01
C TRP A 180 3.73 3.74 13.50
N GLN A 181 2.72 3.02 12.99
CA GLN A 181 2.87 1.66 12.47
C GLN A 181 2.27 1.55 11.08
N GLY A 182 2.99 0.87 10.18
CA GLY A 182 2.59 0.65 8.80
C GLY A 182 3.38 1.50 7.81
N ASN A 183 4.06 2.55 8.24
CA ASN A 183 4.83 3.37 7.31
C ASN A 183 5.94 2.52 6.70
N SER A 184 6.10 2.62 5.38
CA SER A 184 7.03 1.81 4.63
C SER A 184 8.46 1.94 5.11
N ALA A 185 8.86 3.11 5.61
CA ALA A 185 10.20 3.34 6.13
C ALA A 185 10.30 3.23 7.68
N SER A 186 9.29 2.66 8.36
CA SER A 186 9.30 2.48 9.82
C SER A 186 9.95 1.16 10.27
N ALA A 187 10.56 1.16 11.45
CA ALA A 187 11.09 -0.03 12.11
C ALA A 187 10.92 0.00 13.64
N ASN A 188 11.20 -1.11 14.32
CA ASN A 188 11.17 -1.20 15.78
C ASN A 188 12.15 -0.21 16.44
N GLY A 189 11.64 0.63 17.35
CA GLY A 189 12.40 1.74 17.96
C GLY A 189 12.65 2.93 17.03
N ALA A 190 12.06 2.90 15.84
CA ALA A 190 12.42 3.68 14.68
C ALA A 190 11.20 4.05 13.80
N PRO A 191 10.10 4.56 14.40
CA PRO A 191 8.90 4.90 13.64
C PRO A 191 9.17 6.05 12.66
N PHE A 192 8.51 6.04 11.50
CA PHE A 192 8.64 7.11 10.51
C PHE A 192 7.79 8.31 10.96
N ARG A 193 8.41 9.13 11.81
CA ARG A 193 7.79 10.25 12.51
C ARG A 193 7.37 11.36 11.56
N GLY A 194 6.20 11.93 11.85
CA GLY A 194 5.72 13.14 11.23
C GLY A 194 6.43 14.37 11.78
N THR A 195 6.27 15.48 11.07
CA THR A 195 6.69 16.81 11.53
C THR A 195 5.56 17.61 12.16
N GLY A 196 4.33 17.07 12.19
CA GLY A 196 3.15 17.74 12.73
C GLY A 196 2.10 17.98 11.64
N ILE A 197 1.45 19.15 11.71
CA ILE A 197 0.30 19.53 10.90
C ILE A 197 0.70 20.66 9.95
N TYR A 198 0.12 20.66 8.76
CA TYR A 198 0.29 21.70 7.76
C TYR A 198 -1.06 22.28 7.39
N LYS A 199 -1.11 23.57 7.07
CA LYS A 199 -2.30 24.32 6.68
C LYS A 199 -2.11 24.94 5.31
N SER A 200 -3.15 24.90 4.51
CA SER A 200 -3.33 25.73 3.33
C SER A 200 -4.54 26.65 3.53
N THR A 201 -4.50 27.85 2.95
CA THR A 201 -5.63 28.78 2.85
C THR A 201 -5.95 29.16 1.40
N ASP A 202 -5.27 28.51 0.45
CA ASP A 202 -5.32 28.74 -1.00
C ASP A 202 -5.73 27.45 -1.74
N ASN A 203 -6.64 26.68 -1.14
CA ASN A 203 -7.20 25.45 -1.68
C ASN A 203 -6.15 24.37 -1.99
N GLY A 204 -5.15 24.22 -1.12
CA GLY A 204 -4.11 23.20 -1.22
C GLY A 204 -2.96 23.52 -2.17
N GLU A 205 -2.87 24.76 -2.69
CA GLU A 205 -1.77 25.18 -3.55
C GLU A 205 -0.46 25.34 -2.79
N THR A 206 -0.49 25.97 -1.62
CA THR A 206 0.68 26.12 -0.74
C THR A 206 0.36 25.70 0.69
N TRP A 207 1.39 25.15 1.34
CA TRP A 207 1.27 24.59 2.69
C TRP A 207 2.26 25.24 3.64
N ILE A 208 1.74 25.68 4.78
CA ILE A 208 2.50 26.23 5.89
C ILE A 208 2.42 25.24 7.04
N LYS A 209 3.58 24.79 7.52
CA LYS A 209 3.66 23.98 8.72
C LYS A 209 3.14 24.77 9.93
N ILE A 210 2.14 24.24 10.61
CA ILE A 210 1.55 24.84 11.78
C ILE A 210 2.37 24.44 13.00
N GLN A 211 2.83 25.44 13.74
CA GLN A 211 3.71 25.33 14.91
C GLN A 211 5.13 24.79 14.63
N ASN A 212 6.12 25.58 15.07
CA ASN A 212 7.40 25.04 15.52
C ASN A 212 7.20 24.56 16.96
N VAL A 213 6.43 23.49 17.18
CA VAL A 213 6.59 22.76 18.46
C VAL A 213 8.07 22.40 18.49
N PRO A 214 8.83 22.83 19.52
CA PRO A 214 10.25 22.52 19.59
C PRO A 214 10.41 21.04 19.30
N VAL A 215 11.20 20.71 18.29
CA VAL A 215 11.66 19.35 18.07
C VAL A 215 12.70 19.07 19.17
N HIS A 216 12.27 19.15 20.43
CA HIS A 216 13.00 18.68 21.59
C HIS A 216 12.72 17.17 21.74
N PRO A 217 13.67 16.43 22.30
CA PRO A 217 14.19 15.22 21.67
C PRO A 217 13.10 14.18 21.47
N PHE A 218 12.72 13.89 20.23
CA PHE A 218 12.06 12.62 19.86
C PHE A 218 10.83 12.24 20.71
N ASN A 219 10.13 13.20 21.30
CA ASN A 219 9.09 12.96 22.30
C ASN A 219 7.84 13.84 22.09
N SER A 220 7.71 14.50 20.93
CA SER A 220 6.52 15.29 20.65
C SER A 220 5.38 14.40 20.15
N ASN A 221 4.28 14.51 20.87
CA ASN A 221 3.02 13.83 20.62
C ASN A 221 2.52 14.05 19.18
N PHE A 222 2.77 15.23 18.60
CA PHE A 222 2.40 15.58 17.22
C PHE A 222 3.19 14.85 16.12
N ASN A 223 4.13 13.97 16.46
CA ASN A 223 4.87 13.17 15.48
C ASN A 223 4.08 11.94 14.97
N TYR A 224 2.93 11.62 15.55
CA TYR A 224 2.16 10.40 15.25
C TYR A 224 0.66 10.69 15.07
N VAL A 225 0.34 11.72 14.29
CA VAL A 225 -1.04 12.13 14.07
C VAL A 225 -1.70 11.16 13.08
N SER A 226 -2.67 10.39 13.57
CA SER A 226 -3.38 9.36 12.81
C SER A 226 -4.58 9.92 12.03
N ARG A 227 -5.18 11.01 12.53
CA ARG A 227 -6.41 11.62 12.01
C ARG A 227 -6.38 13.13 12.24
N ILE A 228 -6.86 13.90 11.25
CA ILE A 228 -7.25 15.30 11.40
C ILE A 228 -8.68 15.47 10.89
N VAL A 229 -9.49 16.26 11.59
CA VAL A 229 -10.86 16.62 11.19
C VAL A 229 -11.13 18.08 11.55
N VAL A 230 -11.97 18.74 10.76
CA VAL A 230 -12.45 20.10 11.04
C VAL A 230 -13.94 20.02 11.33
N SER A 231 -14.38 20.66 12.42
CA SER A 231 -15.80 20.71 12.77
C SER A 231 -16.59 21.50 11.71
N PRO A 232 -17.64 20.91 11.11
CA PRO A 232 -18.45 21.58 10.10
C PRO A 232 -19.31 22.71 10.66
N THR A 233 -19.44 22.83 12.00
CA THR A 233 -20.27 23.85 12.65
C THR A 233 -19.44 24.98 13.27
N THR A 234 -18.25 24.67 13.78
CA THR A 234 -17.43 25.64 14.54
C THR A 234 -16.11 26.00 13.85
N GLY A 235 -15.62 25.17 12.92
CA GLY A 235 -14.27 25.29 12.35
C GLY A 235 -13.16 24.87 13.31
N THR A 236 -13.50 24.35 14.48
CA THR A 236 -12.55 23.79 15.43
C THR A 236 -11.83 22.61 14.78
N VAL A 237 -10.50 22.60 14.86
CA VAL A 237 -9.66 21.54 14.31
C VAL A 237 -9.36 20.52 15.41
N PHE A 238 -9.62 19.25 15.15
CA PHE A 238 -9.27 18.15 16.03
C PHE A 238 -8.24 17.26 15.37
N ILE A 239 -7.33 16.70 16.19
CA ILE A 239 -6.43 15.65 15.77
C ILE A 239 -6.47 14.49 16.75
N ALA A 240 -6.32 13.27 16.23
CA ALA A 240 -5.98 12.10 17.03
C ALA A 240 -4.48 11.86 16.94
N SER A 241 -3.85 11.81 18.11
CA SER A 241 -2.42 11.61 18.26
C SER A 241 -2.20 10.25 18.93
N ASN A 242 -1.62 9.31 18.19
CA ASN A 242 -1.27 8.00 18.75
C ASN A 242 -0.33 8.16 19.94
N ALA A 243 -0.45 7.27 20.92
CA ALA A 243 0.20 7.31 22.23
C ALA A 243 -0.30 8.42 23.17
N ILE A 244 -1.28 9.25 22.81
CA ILE A 244 -1.77 10.32 23.68
C ILE A 244 -3.29 10.41 23.70
N GLY A 245 -3.91 10.82 22.59
CA GLY A 245 -5.34 11.12 22.56
C GLY A 245 -5.67 12.28 21.64
N ILE A 246 -6.72 13.02 22.01
CA ILE A 246 -7.39 14.00 21.15
C ILE A 246 -6.97 15.41 21.53
N TYR A 247 -6.41 16.13 20.56
CA TYR A 247 -6.11 17.55 20.68
C TYR A 247 -7.13 18.38 19.92
N ARG A 248 -7.36 19.60 20.41
CA ARG A 248 -8.31 20.58 19.86
C ARG A 248 -7.63 21.93 19.64
N SER A 249 -7.94 22.57 18.52
CA SER A 249 -7.56 23.96 18.21
C SER A 249 -8.79 24.76 17.78
N GLN A 250 -9.03 25.88 18.45
CA GLN A 250 -10.12 26.81 18.13
C GLN A 250 -9.65 28.07 17.37
N ASN A 251 -8.35 28.14 17.05
CA ASN A 251 -7.73 29.30 16.41
C ASN A 251 -7.03 28.90 15.09
N GLY A 252 -7.66 28.00 14.34
CA GLY A 252 -7.19 27.57 13.02
C GLY A 252 -5.80 26.94 13.02
N GLY A 253 -5.44 26.25 14.11
CA GLY A 253 -4.17 25.54 14.29
C GLY A 253 -3.09 26.29 15.08
N ALA A 254 -3.26 27.59 15.39
CA ALA A 254 -2.19 28.36 16.04
C ALA A 254 -1.78 27.77 17.41
N SER A 255 -2.74 27.22 18.17
CA SER A 255 -2.50 26.44 19.39
C SER A 255 -3.39 25.21 19.47
N PHE A 256 -2.85 24.12 20.02
CA PHE A 256 -3.57 22.88 20.31
C PHE A 256 -3.50 22.54 21.80
N SER A 257 -4.61 22.07 22.35
CA SER A 257 -4.71 21.60 23.74
C SER A 257 -5.24 20.17 23.78
N LEU A 258 -4.69 19.33 24.66
CA LEU A 258 -5.20 17.98 24.90
C LEU A 258 -6.58 18.08 25.57
N VAL A 259 -7.60 17.43 24.99
CA VAL A 259 -8.98 17.49 25.50
C VAL A 259 -9.54 16.14 25.94
N LYS A 260 -8.94 15.03 25.49
CA LYS A 260 -9.26 13.65 25.93
C LYS A 260 -8.05 12.74 25.72
N GLY A 261 -7.81 11.79 26.64
CA GLY A 261 -6.64 10.89 26.60
C GLY A 261 -5.54 11.29 27.58
N GLY A 262 -4.38 10.65 27.46
CA GLY A 262 -3.22 10.85 28.30
C GLY A 262 -1.95 10.26 27.69
N VAL A 263 -0.80 10.86 28.02
CA VAL A 263 0.50 10.45 27.46
C VAL A 263 0.81 8.98 27.79
N ASN A 264 1.15 8.23 26.75
CA ASN A 264 1.40 6.79 26.69
C ASN A 264 0.23 5.88 27.09
N GLN A 265 -0.93 6.45 27.46
CA GLN A 265 -2.04 5.68 27.99
C GLN A 265 -2.79 4.96 26.89
N HIS A 266 -3.01 5.59 25.75
CA HIS A 266 -3.73 5.00 24.63
C HIS A 266 -2.83 4.96 23.41
N PHE A 267 -2.47 3.75 22.97
CA PHE A 267 -1.65 3.58 21.78
C PHE A 267 -2.35 4.18 20.55
N TRP A 268 -3.64 3.90 20.38
CA TRP A 268 -4.44 4.36 19.26
C TRP A 268 -5.54 5.31 19.72
N GLY A 269 -5.79 6.31 18.89
CA GLY A 269 -6.97 7.16 18.98
C GLY A 269 -7.53 7.47 17.61
N ASP A 270 -8.82 7.77 17.57
CA ASP A 270 -9.51 8.28 16.38
C ASP A 270 -10.56 9.33 16.80
N VAL A 271 -10.90 10.23 15.86
CA VAL A 271 -11.86 11.30 16.11
C VAL A 271 -12.66 11.65 14.85
N VAL A 272 -13.96 11.82 15.03
CA VAL A 272 -14.87 12.35 14.01
C VAL A 272 -15.75 13.44 14.61
N VAL A 273 -16.26 14.33 13.75
CA VAL A 273 -17.28 15.32 14.12
C VAL A 273 -18.52 15.03 13.29
N ALA A 274 -19.63 14.74 13.95
CA ALA A 274 -20.91 14.50 13.31
C ALA A 274 -21.45 15.79 12.66
N ALA A 275 -22.39 15.67 11.71
CA ALA A 275 -22.95 16.83 11.00
C ALA A 275 -23.60 17.89 11.93
N ASN A 276 -24.08 17.48 13.11
CA ASN A 276 -24.62 18.38 14.14
C ASN A 276 -23.56 19.02 15.06
N GLY A 277 -22.26 18.79 14.81
CA GLY A 277 -21.16 19.28 15.63
C GLY A 277 -20.79 18.42 16.83
N THR A 278 -21.45 17.29 17.07
CA THR A 278 -21.06 16.36 18.14
C THR A 278 -19.70 15.76 17.84
N VAL A 279 -18.74 15.94 18.74
CA VAL A 279 -17.39 15.37 18.62
C VAL A 279 -17.40 13.98 19.24
N ILE A 280 -16.91 12.99 18.51
CA ILE A 280 -16.84 11.60 18.96
C ILE A 280 -15.39 11.13 18.87
N ALA A 281 -14.89 10.57 19.96
CA ALA A 281 -13.51 10.13 20.10
C ALA A 281 -13.44 8.66 20.53
N TYR A 282 -12.44 7.96 20.00
CA TYR A 282 -12.05 6.62 20.43
C TYR A 282 -10.67 6.67 21.09
N LEU A 283 -10.49 5.88 22.14
CA LEU A 283 -9.22 5.65 22.83
C LEU A 283 -9.04 4.15 23.11
N SER A 284 -7.90 3.60 22.68
CA SER A 284 -7.62 2.17 22.78
C SER A 284 -7.38 1.67 24.19
N LYS A 285 -7.69 0.40 24.45
CA LYS A 285 -7.21 -0.31 25.65
C LYS A 285 -5.74 -0.72 25.52
N ALA A 286 -5.23 -0.85 24.29
CA ALA A 286 -3.80 -0.99 24.04
C ALA A 286 -3.05 0.25 24.54
N THR A 287 -1.96 0.04 25.28
CA THR A 287 -1.09 1.10 25.82
C THR A 287 0.19 1.21 25.00
N PHE A 288 0.78 2.41 24.96
CA PHE A 288 2.04 2.63 24.23
C PHE A 288 3.26 2.01 24.92
N SER A 289 3.21 1.95 26.25
CA SER A 289 4.20 1.30 27.12
C SER A 289 3.47 0.44 28.14
N SER A 290 4.16 -0.45 28.85
CA SER A 290 3.60 -1.25 29.95
C SER A 290 3.26 -0.38 31.18
N ILE A 291 2.38 0.60 30.98
CA ILE A 291 1.89 1.52 32.01
C ILE A 291 0.43 1.22 32.32
N THR A 292 0.00 1.57 33.52
CA THR A 292 -1.40 1.52 33.91
C THR A 292 -2.14 2.69 33.26
N GLN A 293 -3.22 2.39 32.53
CA GLN A 293 -4.15 3.43 32.05
C GLN A 293 -4.91 4.02 33.25
N THR A 294 -4.84 5.33 33.41
CA THR A 294 -5.65 6.06 34.42
C THR A 294 -6.85 6.74 33.77
N ASP A 295 -6.77 7.08 32.48
CA ASP A 295 -7.88 7.49 31.64
C ASP A 295 -8.58 6.26 31.08
N THR A 296 -9.91 6.26 31.14
CA THR A 296 -10.72 5.11 30.71
C THR A 296 -10.65 4.98 29.19
N PRO A 297 -10.30 3.80 28.64
CA PRO A 297 -10.40 3.53 27.21
C PRO A 297 -11.86 3.37 26.77
N GLY A 298 -12.13 3.52 25.48
CA GLY A 298 -13.47 3.36 24.91
C GLY A 298 -13.85 4.48 23.95
N ILE A 299 -15.16 4.68 23.79
CA ILE A 299 -15.77 5.65 22.89
C ILE A 299 -16.48 6.73 23.71
N PHE A 300 -16.23 7.98 23.38
CA PHE A 300 -16.71 9.15 24.11
C PHE A 300 -17.32 10.16 23.15
N LYS A 301 -18.35 10.88 23.61
CA LYS A 301 -18.92 12.02 22.88
C LYS A 301 -18.80 13.32 23.67
N SER A 302 -18.76 14.45 22.96
CA SER A 302 -18.93 15.79 23.51
C SER A 302 -19.86 16.59 22.59
N THR A 303 -20.89 17.19 23.17
CA THR A 303 -21.79 18.15 22.51
C THR A 303 -21.35 19.60 22.72
N SER A 304 -20.20 19.81 23.39
CA SER A 304 -19.64 21.12 23.73
C SER A 304 -18.35 21.38 22.96
N ASP A 305 -18.34 21.07 21.66
CA ASP A 305 -17.18 21.26 20.77
C ASP A 305 -15.88 20.65 21.33
N GLY A 306 -15.98 19.49 22.00
CA GLY A 306 -14.83 18.80 22.58
C GLY A 306 -14.13 19.57 23.71
N ALA A 307 -14.83 20.46 24.42
CA ALA A 307 -14.28 21.14 25.59
C ALA A 307 -13.80 20.15 26.67
N PRO A 308 -12.68 20.42 27.37
CA PRO A 308 -12.22 19.58 28.47
C PRO A 308 -13.33 19.31 29.49
N ASN A 309 -13.36 18.11 30.08
CA ASN A 309 -14.33 17.70 31.10
C ASN A 309 -15.81 17.65 30.65
N THR A 310 -16.10 17.72 29.34
CA THR A 310 -17.47 17.60 28.80
C THR A 310 -17.77 16.24 28.16
N TRP A 311 -16.80 15.33 28.20
CA TRP A 311 -16.88 14.04 27.53
C TRP A 311 -17.73 13.04 28.33
N THR A 312 -18.68 12.41 27.64
CA THR A 312 -19.50 11.33 28.19
C THR A 312 -19.16 10.03 27.48
N SER A 313 -18.95 8.94 28.22
CA SER A 313 -18.75 7.63 27.62
C SER A 313 -20.04 7.17 26.94
N ILE A 314 -19.90 6.68 25.71
CA ILE A 314 -20.93 5.95 24.96
C ILE A 314 -20.42 4.57 24.57
N THR A 315 -19.40 4.06 25.27
CA THR A 315 -18.84 2.73 25.07
C THR A 315 -19.92 1.69 25.41
N PRO A 316 -20.38 0.88 24.45
CA PRO A 316 -21.43 -0.10 24.71
C PRO A 316 -20.97 -1.17 25.70
N SER A 317 -21.90 -1.76 26.46
CA SER A 317 -21.60 -2.90 27.33
C SER A 317 -21.23 -4.17 26.53
N THR A 318 -21.67 -4.26 25.27
CA THR A 318 -21.30 -5.32 24.32
C THR A 318 -19.93 -5.11 23.68
N TYR A 319 -19.33 -3.92 23.86
CA TYR A 319 -18.03 -3.62 23.28
C TYR A 319 -16.96 -4.52 23.90
N PRO A 320 -15.91 -4.93 23.14
CA PRO A 320 -14.90 -5.84 23.66
C PRO A 320 -14.32 -5.35 24.99
N THR A 321 -14.30 -6.21 26.01
CA THR A 321 -13.82 -5.82 27.35
C THR A 321 -12.39 -6.27 27.64
N THR A 322 -11.91 -7.31 26.95
CA THR A 322 -10.59 -7.92 27.19
C THR A 322 -9.48 -7.19 26.43
N SER A 323 -9.64 -7.01 25.11
CA SER A 323 -8.68 -6.36 24.23
C SER A 323 -9.38 -5.64 23.08
N TYR A 324 -8.97 -4.40 22.82
CA TYR A 324 -9.26 -3.65 21.59
C TYR A 324 -8.14 -2.65 21.32
N THR A 325 -7.59 -2.70 20.11
CA THR A 325 -6.37 -1.98 19.69
C THR A 325 -6.71 -0.72 18.90
N ARG A 326 -6.86 -0.78 17.58
CA ARG A 326 -7.15 0.35 16.71
C ARG A 326 -8.62 0.28 16.29
N ALA A 327 -9.30 1.42 16.26
CA ALA A 327 -10.62 1.54 15.67
C ALA A 327 -10.69 2.68 14.66
N TYR A 328 -11.61 2.57 13.71
CA TYR A 328 -12.04 3.65 12.84
C TYR A 328 -13.51 3.98 13.10
N LEU A 329 -13.80 5.27 13.17
CA LEU A 329 -15.12 5.83 13.41
C LEU A 329 -15.70 6.39 12.10
N ALA A 330 -17.00 6.17 11.85
CA ALA A 330 -17.75 6.89 10.83
C ALA A 330 -19.13 7.29 11.35
N SER A 331 -19.38 8.60 11.46
CA SER A 331 -20.71 9.14 11.73
C SER A 331 -21.48 9.28 10.42
N ALA A 332 -22.76 8.89 10.40
CA ALA A 332 -23.60 9.02 9.22
C ALA A 332 -23.95 10.49 8.95
N PRO A 333 -23.61 11.07 7.77
CA PRO A 333 -23.87 12.49 7.51
C PRO A 333 -25.36 12.85 7.52
N SER A 334 -26.23 11.99 6.98
CA SER A 334 -27.69 12.18 6.95
C SER A 334 -28.38 11.95 8.30
N ASN A 335 -27.73 11.27 9.23
CA ASN A 335 -28.26 11.04 10.58
C ASN A 335 -27.11 11.05 11.61
N PRO A 336 -26.78 12.22 12.18
CA PRO A 336 -25.64 12.36 13.09
C PRO A 336 -25.79 11.60 14.42
N ASP A 337 -26.95 10.98 14.67
CA ASP A 337 -27.15 10.09 15.81
C ASP A 337 -26.66 8.65 15.54
N ILE A 338 -26.26 8.31 14.31
CA ILE A 338 -25.72 7.00 13.94
C ILE A 338 -24.20 7.07 13.80
N LEU A 339 -23.51 6.17 14.49
CA LEU A 339 -22.07 5.96 14.43
C LEU A 339 -21.76 4.49 14.13
N TYR A 340 -20.89 4.23 13.17
CA TYR A 340 -20.30 2.91 12.96
C TYR A 340 -18.86 2.89 13.46
N VAL A 341 -18.48 1.78 14.10
CA VAL A 341 -17.16 1.57 14.69
C VAL A 341 -16.62 0.21 14.30
N LEU A 342 -15.53 0.20 13.52
CA LEU A 342 -14.77 -1.00 13.18
C LEU A 342 -13.51 -1.05 14.04
N THR A 343 -13.31 -2.13 14.79
CA THR A 343 -12.25 -2.24 15.80
C THR A 343 -11.46 -3.54 15.64
N ASP A 344 -10.14 -3.46 15.65
CA ASP A 344 -9.26 -4.63 15.78
C ASP A 344 -9.17 -5.06 17.24
N ASN A 345 -9.39 -6.34 17.52
CA ASN A 345 -9.41 -6.87 18.88
C ASN A 345 -8.01 -7.34 19.35
N GLY A 346 -6.96 -7.17 18.55
CA GLY A 346 -5.58 -7.51 18.90
C GLY A 346 -5.28 -9.01 18.94
N VAL A 347 -6.18 -9.83 18.40
CA VAL A 347 -6.05 -11.30 18.34
C VAL A 347 -6.39 -11.80 16.95
N GLN A 348 -5.85 -12.95 16.58
CA GLN A 348 -6.09 -13.58 15.29
C GLN A 348 -6.77 -14.94 15.48
N SER A 349 -7.67 -15.27 14.55
CA SER A 349 -8.27 -16.59 14.39
C SER A 349 -8.02 -17.06 12.96
N ASN A 350 -7.46 -18.25 12.77
CA ASN A 350 -7.15 -18.81 11.44
C ASN A 350 -6.37 -17.86 10.51
N SER A 351 -5.46 -17.04 11.06
CA SER A 351 -4.64 -16.04 10.33
C SER A 351 -5.37 -14.78 9.89
N ILE A 352 -6.59 -14.60 10.36
CA ILE A 352 -7.41 -13.42 10.11
C ILE A 352 -7.55 -12.69 11.44
N ASP A 353 -7.31 -11.37 11.43
CA ASP A 353 -7.51 -10.55 12.61
C ASP A 353 -8.99 -10.55 13.03
N VAL A 354 -9.22 -10.78 14.32
CA VAL A 354 -10.57 -10.72 14.88
C VAL A 354 -10.92 -9.26 15.06
N VAL A 355 -11.96 -8.84 14.36
CA VAL A 355 -12.50 -7.49 14.45
C VAL A 355 -13.88 -7.49 15.11
N SER A 356 -14.26 -6.35 15.66
CA SER A 356 -15.65 -6.08 16.07
C SER A 356 -16.21 -4.91 15.27
N PHE A 357 -17.51 -4.98 14.96
CA PHE A 357 -18.21 -3.97 14.19
C PHE A 357 -19.52 -3.59 14.87
N HIS A 358 -19.62 -2.34 15.31
CA HIS A 358 -20.77 -1.86 16.09
C HIS A 358 -21.46 -0.70 15.37
N LYS A 359 -22.79 -0.66 15.45
CA LYS A 359 -23.60 0.52 15.16
C LYS A 359 -24.12 1.10 16.47
N ILE A 360 -23.78 2.35 16.77
CA ILE A 360 -24.07 3.03 18.03
C ILE A 360 -25.02 4.19 17.76
N THR A 361 -26.06 4.29 18.61
CA THR A 361 -26.93 5.47 18.71
C THR A 361 -26.26 6.47 19.65
N VAL A 362 -25.72 7.56 19.10
CA VAL A 362 -24.83 8.49 19.81
C VAL A 362 -25.52 9.13 21.00
N SER A 363 -26.80 9.51 20.88
CA SER A 363 -27.59 10.19 21.91
C SER A 363 -27.76 9.35 23.17
N THR A 364 -28.02 8.05 23.04
CA THR A 364 -28.33 7.12 24.14
C THR A 364 -27.16 6.22 24.53
N GLY A 365 -26.18 6.01 23.65
CA GLY A 365 -25.14 5.00 23.80
C GLY A 365 -25.61 3.56 23.54
N ALA A 366 -26.86 3.37 23.08
CA ALA A 366 -27.36 2.06 22.68
C ALA A 366 -26.58 1.54 21.46
N SER A 367 -26.34 0.23 21.39
CA SER A 367 -25.54 -0.37 20.32
C SER A 367 -26.11 -1.67 19.81
N GLU A 368 -25.92 -1.88 18.50
CA GLU A 368 -26.08 -3.15 17.83
C GLU A 368 -24.68 -3.72 17.56
N ASP A 369 -24.35 -4.90 18.09
CA ASP A 369 -23.14 -5.64 17.71
C ASP A 369 -23.42 -6.39 16.40
N ARG A 370 -22.73 -5.98 15.34
CA ARG A 370 -22.85 -6.50 13.97
C ARG A 370 -21.63 -7.32 13.57
N SER A 371 -20.77 -7.71 14.54
CA SER A 371 -19.53 -8.44 14.28
C SER A 371 -19.77 -9.79 13.60
N SER A 372 -20.89 -10.47 13.89
CA SER A 372 -21.28 -11.73 13.25
C SER A 372 -21.75 -11.60 11.80
N HIS A 373 -21.97 -10.37 11.32
CA HIS A 373 -22.45 -10.08 9.97
C HIS A 373 -21.35 -9.55 9.04
N ILE A 374 -20.11 -9.45 9.54
CA ILE A 374 -18.96 -9.11 8.71
C ILE A 374 -18.83 -10.16 7.60
N PRO A 375 -18.66 -9.75 6.32
CA PRO A 375 -18.59 -10.69 5.22
C PRO A 375 -17.46 -11.70 5.35
N ASP A 376 -17.82 -12.97 5.16
CA ASP A 376 -16.89 -14.08 5.04
C ASP A 376 -17.37 -14.96 3.87
N PHE A 377 -16.71 -14.81 2.73
CA PHE A 377 -16.95 -15.65 1.55
C PHE A 377 -15.94 -16.81 1.45
N SER A 378 -15.22 -17.12 2.53
CA SER A 378 -14.35 -18.28 2.59
C SER A 378 -15.20 -19.56 2.43
N GLY A 379 -14.70 -20.52 1.66
CA GLY A 379 -15.41 -21.76 1.38
C GLY A 379 -16.34 -21.75 0.16
N GLU A 380 -16.52 -20.63 -0.54
CA GLU A 380 -17.25 -20.56 -1.81
C GLU A 380 -16.43 -21.05 -3.04
N GLY A 381 -15.64 -22.12 -2.86
CA GLY A 381 -14.76 -22.65 -3.91
C GLY A 381 -13.54 -21.77 -4.23
N LEU A 382 -13.18 -20.84 -3.34
CA LEU A 382 -12.00 -19.98 -3.50
C LEU A 382 -10.70 -20.75 -3.27
N SER A 383 -9.62 -20.31 -3.92
CA SER A 383 -8.30 -20.96 -3.86
C SER A 383 -7.61 -20.85 -2.49
N SER A 384 -8.17 -20.10 -1.55
CA SER A 384 -7.67 -19.94 -0.18
C SER A 384 -8.76 -19.43 0.77
N SER A 385 -8.73 -19.88 2.02
CA SER A 385 -9.65 -19.45 3.08
C SER A 385 -9.44 -18.01 3.56
N SER A 386 -8.37 -17.35 3.11
CA SER A 386 -8.10 -15.93 3.40
C SER A 386 -8.55 -14.99 2.29
N LEU A 387 -9.10 -15.52 1.19
CA LEU A 387 -9.72 -14.72 0.13
C LEU A 387 -11.18 -14.43 0.49
N GLY A 388 -11.66 -13.23 0.13
CA GLY A 388 -13.07 -12.86 0.30
C GLY A 388 -13.49 -12.60 1.74
N VAL A 389 -12.54 -12.36 2.64
CA VAL A 389 -12.77 -12.01 4.05
C VAL A 389 -12.27 -10.60 4.34
N LEU A 390 -12.74 -10.00 5.43
CA LEU A 390 -12.14 -8.80 5.99
C LEU A 390 -10.91 -9.17 6.84
N ASN A 391 -9.72 -8.86 6.33
CA ASN A 391 -8.46 -8.99 7.07
C ASN A 391 -7.79 -7.62 7.18
N VAL A 392 -7.46 -7.18 8.39
CA VAL A 392 -6.91 -5.84 8.68
C VAL A 392 -5.38 -5.84 8.92
N GLN A 393 -4.74 -7.00 8.75
CA GLN A 393 -3.29 -7.23 8.80
C GLN A 393 -2.58 -6.59 10.01
N GLY A 394 -3.15 -6.79 11.19
CA GLY A 394 -2.68 -6.21 12.44
C GLY A 394 -2.71 -4.69 12.40
N THR A 395 -3.89 -4.14 12.11
CA THR A 395 -4.23 -2.70 12.05
C THR A 395 -3.64 -1.89 10.88
N TYR A 396 -3.06 -2.57 9.89
CA TYR A 396 -2.35 -1.95 8.77
C TYR A 396 -3.30 -1.24 7.81
N ASN A 397 -4.35 -1.94 7.36
CA ASN A 397 -5.37 -1.49 6.43
C ASN A 397 -6.75 -1.59 7.10
N MET A 398 -7.36 -0.44 7.35
CA MET A 398 -8.66 -0.34 8.01
C MET A 398 -9.34 0.94 7.56
N MET A 399 -10.63 0.86 7.28
CA MET A 399 -11.50 2.01 7.07
C MET A 399 -12.96 1.65 7.33
N VAL A 400 -13.76 2.65 7.71
CA VAL A 400 -15.22 2.61 7.65
C VAL A 400 -15.73 3.91 7.03
N ALA A 401 -16.75 3.83 6.18
CA ALA A 401 -17.41 4.98 5.57
C ALA A 401 -18.92 4.75 5.51
N VAL A 402 -19.70 5.82 5.55
CA VAL A 402 -21.17 5.79 5.50
C VAL A 402 -21.63 6.71 4.38
N HIS A 403 -22.58 6.27 3.58
CA HIS A 403 -23.13 7.06 2.49
C HIS A 403 -23.73 8.37 3.02
N PRO A 404 -23.48 9.52 2.36
CA PRO A 404 -23.90 10.81 2.90
C PRO A 404 -25.41 11.00 3.01
N GLU A 405 -26.21 10.32 2.19
CA GLU A 405 -27.68 10.41 2.21
C GLU A 405 -28.37 9.16 2.77
N ASP A 406 -27.66 8.04 2.94
CA ASP A 406 -28.23 6.78 3.41
C ASP A 406 -27.40 6.21 4.58
N PRO A 407 -27.90 6.27 5.83
CA PRO A 407 -27.14 5.78 6.97
C PRO A 407 -26.99 4.24 7.01
N ASN A 408 -27.68 3.51 6.13
CA ASN A 408 -27.56 2.06 6.00
C ASN A 408 -26.64 1.62 4.86
N LEU A 409 -26.26 2.51 3.95
CA LEU A 409 -25.23 2.19 2.97
C LEU A 409 -23.84 2.40 3.60
N VAL A 410 -23.20 1.32 4.00
CA VAL A 410 -21.96 1.32 4.79
C VAL A 410 -20.87 0.54 4.09
N ILE A 411 -19.66 1.07 4.13
CA ILE A 411 -18.47 0.48 3.54
C ILE A 411 -17.48 0.18 4.65
N ILE A 412 -16.90 -1.03 4.63
CA ILE A 412 -15.80 -1.45 5.50
C ILE A 412 -14.65 -1.97 4.63
N GLY A 413 -13.42 -1.68 5.04
CA GLY A 413 -12.23 -2.03 4.25
C GLY A 413 -11.09 -2.58 5.09
N GLY A 414 -10.33 -3.49 4.47
CA GLY A 414 -9.06 -4.06 4.92
C GLY A 414 -8.29 -4.52 3.68
N THR A 415 -7.84 -5.77 3.61
CA THR A 415 -7.31 -6.37 2.37
C THR A 415 -8.31 -6.32 1.19
N ASN A 416 -9.60 -6.31 1.49
CA ASN A 416 -10.72 -6.17 0.54
C ASN A 416 -11.63 -5.01 0.93
N LEU A 417 -12.49 -4.56 0.01
CA LEU A 417 -13.52 -3.54 0.25
C LEU A 417 -14.91 -4.17 0.14
N PHE A 418 -15.72 -3.97 1.18
CA PHE A 418 -17.08 -4.48 1.25
C PHE A 418 -18.08 -3.35 1.46
N ARG A 419 -19.23 -3.42 0.76
CA ARG A 419 -20.39 -2.54 1.00
C ARG A 419 -21.58 -3.35 1.50
N SER A 420 -22.45 -2.72 2.30
CA SER A 420 -23.77 -3.23 2.66
C SER A 420 -24.82 -2.12 2.52
N PHE A 421 -26.03 -2.49 2.13
CA PHE A 421 -27.21 -1.61 2.03
C PHE A 421 -28.09 -1.61 3.30
N ASP A 422 -27.79 -2.44 4.29
CA ASP A 422 -28.50 -2.50 5.58
C ASP A 422 -27.59 -2.18 6.78
N GLY A 423 -26.40 -1.67 6.50
CA GLY A 423 -25.34 -1.36 7.44
C GLY A 423 -24.70 -2.59 8.08
N PHE A 424 -24.82 -3.76 7.44
CA PHE A 424 -24.51 -5.08 8.01
C PHE A 424 -25.46 -5.46 9.15
N ALA A 425 -26.74 -5.09 9.04
CA ALA A 425 -27.78 -5.59 9.94
C ALA A 425 -28.01 -7.09 9.75
N THR A 426 -27.74 -7.61 8.55
CA THR A 426 -27.75 -9.04 8.22
C THR A 426 -26.43 -9.46 7.55
N THR A 427 -26.07 -10.74 7.66
CA THR A 427 -24.91 -11.29 6.93
C THR A 427 -25.17 -11.22 5.42
N PRO A 428 -24.31 -10.55 4.64
CA PRO A 428 -24.51 -10.46 3.20
C PRO A 428 -24.40 -11.82 2.51
N THR A 429 -25.35 -12.14 1.65
CA THR A 429 -25.42 -13.42 0.92
C THR A 429 -24.95 -13.31 -0.54
N SER A 430 -24.87 -12.10 -1.08
CA SER A 430 -24.42 -11.85 -2.45
C SER A 430 -22.96 -11.42 -2.47
N ARG A 431 -22.05 -12.36 -2.77
CA ARG A 431 -20.62 -12.04 -2.96
C ARG A 431 -20.43 -10.90 -3.95
N LYS A 432 -21.08 -11.00 -5.13
CA LYS A 432 -21.02 -9.98 -6.18
C LYS A 432 -21.35 -8.62 -5.60
N ASN A 433 -22.55 -8.44 -5.03
CA ASN A 433 -23.00 -7.11 -4.62
C ASN A 433 -22.31 -6.56 -3.37
N THR A 434 -21.56 -7.38 -2.62
CA THR A 434 -20.94 -7.00 -1.34
C THR A 434 -19.45 -6.73 -1.49
N TRP A 435 -18.70 -7.65 -2.11
CA TRP A 435 -17.25 -7.57 -2.30
C TRP A 435 -16.95 -6.81 -3.59
N ILE A 436 -16.43 -5.60 -3.48
CA ILE A 436 -16.33 -4.68 -4.63
C ILE A 436 -14.89 -4.26 -4.96
N ALA A 437 -13.90 -4.52 -4.11
CA ALA A 437 -12.49 -4.24 -4.42
C ALA A 437 -11.52 -5.12 -3.62
N GLY A 438 -10.23 -5.02 -3.97
CA GLY A 438 -9.13 -5.79 -3.37
C GLY A 438 -8.78 -7.01 -4.19
N TYR A 439 -8.66 -8.18 -3.53
CA TYR A 439 -8.50 -9.44 -4.24
C TYR A 439 -9.77 -9.79 -5.02
N HIS A 440 -9.66 -10.53 -6.13
CA HIS A 440 -10.81 -10.99 -6.93
C HIS A 440 -10.83 -12.53 -6.98
N PRO A 441 -12.00 -13.18 -6.92
CA PRO A 441 -12.11 -14.64 -6.89
C PRO A 441 -11.45 -15.35 -8.08
N THR A 442 -11.45 -14.73 -9.27
CA THR A 442 -10.94 -15.35 -10.52
C THR A 442 -9.88 -14.53 -11.25
N LYS A 443 -9.69 -13.26 -10.90
CA LYS A 443 -8.79 -12.31 -11.58
C LYS A 443 -7.54 -12.02 -10.75
N PHE A 444 -7.43 -12.67 -9.60
CA PHE A 444 -6.43 -12.41 -8.59
C PHE A 444 -6.62 -11.05 -7.87
N ILE A 445 -6.68 -9.93 -8.59
CA ILE A 445 -7.00 -8.59 -8.08
C ILE A 445 -8.16 -7.99 -8.91
N TYR A 446 -9.02 -7.17 -8.30
CA TYR A 446 -10.03 -6.42 -9.06
C TYR A 446 -9.32 -5.49 -10.07
N PRO A 447 -9.68 -5.52 -11.37
CA PRO A 447 -9.14 -4.58 -12.35
C PRO A 447 -9.24 -3.12 -11.88
N ASN A 448 -8.18 -2.33 -12.09
CA ASN A 448 -8.06 -0.93 -11.67
C ASN A 448 -8.21 -0.69 -10.15
N GLN A 449 -7.92 -1.71 -9.36
CA GLN A 449 -7.96 -1.68 -7.91
C GLN A 449 -6.73 -2.38 -7.35
N HIS A 450 -6.50 -2.19 -6.05
CA HIS A 450 -5.46 -2.88 -5.32
C HIS A 450 -6.03 -3.40 -3.99
N PRO A 451 -5.53 -4.52 -3.44
CA PRO A 451 -5.75 -4.87 -2.04
C PRO A 451 -5.33 -3.75 -1.07
N ASP A 452 -5.68 -3.92 0.19
CA ASP A 452 -5.20 -3.05 1.28
C ASP A 452 -5.76 -1.62 1.22
N GLN A 453 -7.03 -1.51 1.62
CA GLN A 453 -7.82 -0.28 1.64
C GLN A 453 -7.48 0.57 2.87
N HIS A 454 -7.15 1.85 2.64
CA HIS A 454 -6.75 2.77 3.71
C HIS A 454 -7.62 4.02 3.82
N SER A 455 -8.24 4.45 2.72
CA SER A 455 -9.05 5.66 2.70
C SER A 455 -10.18 5.57 1.68
N PHE A 456 -11.24 6.32 1.95
CA PHE A 456 -12.46 6.33 1.15
C PHE A 456 -13.06 7.74 1.19
N ALA A 457 -13.51 8.27 0.06
CA ALA A 457 -14.13 9.58 -0.02
C ALA A 457 -15.29 9.56 -1.03
N PHE A 458 -16.47 10.02 -0.60
CA PHE A 458 -17.59 10.28 -1.49
C PHE A 458 -17.38 11.61 -2.23
N ASP A 459 -17.87 11.66 -3.46
CA ASP A 459 -17.95 12.89 -4.23
C ASP A 459 -19.08 13.78 -3.66
N PRO A 460 -18.81 15.05 -3.35
CA PRO A 460 -19.77 15.92 -2.67
C PRO A 460 -20.92 16.41 -3.58
N VAL A 461 -20.82 16.18 -4.89
CA VAL A 461 -21.83 16.60 -5.88
C VAL A 461 -22.58 15.41 -6.44
N ASN A 462 -21.87 14.35 -6.88
CA ASN A 462 -22.50 13.08 -7.21
C ASN A 462 -22.31 12.12 -6.04
N ILE A 463 -23.30 12.07 -5.16
CA ILE A 463 -23.15 11.41 -3.86
C ILE A 463 -22.93 9.89 -3.93
N ASN A 464 -23.29 9.27 -5.06
CA ASN A 464 -23.03 7.86 -5.32
C ASN A 464 -21.63 7.61 -5.88
N ALA A 465 -20.95 8.61 -6.43
CA ALA A 465 -19.57 8.48 -6.89
C ALA A 465 -18.59 8.54 -5.72
N PHE A 466 -17.47 7.83 -5.85
CA PHE A 466 -16.54 7.69 -4.75
C PHE A 466 -15.13 7.32 -5.20
N TRP A 467 -14.20 7.57 -4.29
CA TRP A 467 -12.78 7.30 -4.41
C TRP A 467 -12.34 6.32 -3.33
N SER A 468 -11.38 5.46 -3.67
CA SER A 468 -10.63 4.64 -2.73
C SER A 468 -9.14 4.94 -2.84
N GLY A 469 -8.48 5.02 -1.68
CA GLY A 469 -7.03 5.04 -1.54
C GLY A 469 -6.53 3.75 -0.90
N ASN A 470 -5.56 3.10 -1.53
CA ASN A 470 -5.04 1.78 -1.19
C ASN A 470 -3.51 1.69 -1.38
N ASP A 471 -2.91 0.51 -1.26
CA ASP A 471 -1.45 0.30 -1.46
C ASP A 471 -0.99 0.47 -2.92
N GLY A 472 -1.91 0.46 -3.88
CA GLY A 472 -1.67 0.75 -5.29
C GLY A 472 -2.02 2.18 -5.73
N GLY A 473 -2.43 3.04 -4.80
CA GLY A 473 -2.77 4.44 -5.07
C GLY A 473 -4.27 4.72 -5.08
N LEU A 474 -4.75 5.36 -6.14
CA LEU A 474 -6.08 5.97 -6.22
C LEU A 474 -6.94 5.30 -7.29
N ALA A 475 -8.17 4.97 -6.91
CA ALA A 475 -9.18 4.43 -7.81
C ALA A 475 -10.53 5.13 -7.59
N TYR A 476 -11.32 5.25 -8.64
CA TYR A 476 -12.62 5.90 -8.65
C TYR A 476 -13.70 4.99 -9.21
N ALA A 477 -14.93 5.12 -8.71
CA ALA A 477 -16.10 4.53 -9.31
C ALA A 477 -17.28 5.50 -9.29
N ALA A 478 -18.14 5.40 -10.32
CA ALA A 478 -19.19 6.38 -10.58
C ALA A 478 -20.46 6.19 -9.72
N ASP A 479 -20.69 4.97 -9.22
CA ASP A 479 -21.92 4.64 -8.49
C ASP A 479 -21.72 3.47 -7.51
N ILE A 480 -21.68 3.77 -6.22
CA ILE A 480 -21.59 2.79 -5.11
C ILE A 480 -22.85 1.94 -4.98
N THR A 481 -23.94 2.26 -5.65
CA THR A 481 -25.20 1.49 -5.60
C THR A 481 -25.36 0.52 -6.77
N ASP A 482 -24.47 0.60 -7.77
CA ASP A 482 -24.57 -0.24 -8.97
C ASP A 482 -24.52 -1.73 -8.62
N THR A 483 -25.52 -2.49 -9.05
CA THR A 483 -25.61 -3.96 -8.94
C THR A 483 -25.77 -4.65 -10.29
N ASN A 484 -25.78 -3.87 -11.39
CA ASN A 484 -26.05 -4.31 -12.75
C ASN A 484 -24.79 -4.77 -13.50
N TYR A 485 -23.60 -4.52 -12.96
CA TYR A 485 -22.37 -5.07 -13.51
C TYR A 485 -22.36 -6.62 -13.47
N VAL A 486 -21.64 -7.21 -14.42
CA VAL A 486 -21.68 -8.65 -14.69
C VAL A 486 -20.74 -9.44 -13.78
N ASP A 487 -19.46 -9.08 -13.77
CA ASP A 487 -18.39 -9.82 -13.07
C ASP A 487 -17.57 -8.89 -12.17
N VAL A 488 -17.04 -7.81 -12.76
CA VAL A 488 -16.13 -6.88 -12.09
C VAL A 488 -16.84 -5.56 -11.81
N PHE A 489 -16.73 -5.07 -10.57
CA PHE A 489 -17.18 -3.73 -10.19
C PHE A 489 -16.38 -2.67 -10.98
N PRO A 490 -17.03 -1.66 -11.59
CA PRO A 490 -16.42 -0.82 -12.63
C PRO A 490 -15.52 0.29 -12.06
N TRP A 491 -14.33 -0.09 -11.60
CA TRP A 491 -13.30 0.83 -11.14
C TRP A 491 -12.50 1.46 -12.28
N ILE A 492 -12.09 2.71 -12.06
CA ILE A 492 -11.24 3.51 -12.95
C ILE A 492 -9.97 3.86 -12.17
N ASP A 493 -8.82 3.53 -12.73
CA ASP A 493 -7.52 3.91 -12.18
C ASP A 493 -7.31 5.43 -12.29
N LYS A 494 -6.76 6.04 -11.24
CA LYS A 494 -6.53 7.48 -11.15
C LYS A 494 -5.10 7.83 -10.74
N ASN A 495 -4.14 6.99 -11.10
CA ASN A 495 -2.74 7.12 -10.71
C ASN A 495 -1.88 7.92 -11.70
N THR A 496 -2.44 8.36 -12.85
CA THR A 496 -1.67 9.08 -13.87
C THR A 496 -1.05 10.38 -13.33
N GLY A 497 0.27 10.41 -13.19
CA GLY A 497 1.05 11.52 -12.62
C GLY A 497 1.07 11.57 -11.09
N TYR A 498 0.48 10.59 -10.40
CA TYR A 498 0.49 10.48 -8.94
C TYR A 498 1.70 9.66 -8.47
N ASN A 499 2.88 10.27 -8.52
CA ASN A 499 4.15 9.56 -8.38
C ASN A 499 4.54 9.34 -6.92
N VAL A 500 3.91 8.34 -6.29
CA VAL A 500 4.14 7.96 -4.88
C VAL A 500 4.66 6.53 -4.70
N THR A 501 5.00 5.84 -5.79
CA THR A 501 5.56 4.49 -5.77
C THR A 501 6.87 4.42 -4.98
N GLN A 502 7.04 3.37 -4.18
CA GLN A 502 8.22 3.18 -3.33
C GLN A 502 9.13 2.10 -3.90
N PHE A 503 10.26 2.51 -4.48
CA PHE A 503 11.24 1.59 -5.04
C PHE A 503 12.26 1.10 -4.00
N TYR A 504 12.51 -0.20 -3.97
CA TYR A 504 13.65 -0.81 -3.29
C TYR A 504 14.90 -0.76 -4.15
N THR A 505 14.77 -1.09 -5.44
CA THR A 505 15.86 -1.03 -6.43
C THR A 505 15.33 -0.61 -7.79
N VAL A 506 16.21 -0.06 -8.63
CA VAL A 506 15.91 0.32 -10.02
C VAL A 506 17.02 -0.20 -10.92
N ALA A 507 16.67 -0.70 -12.09
CA ALA A 507 17.58 -1.16 -13.12
C ALA A 507 17.37 -0.38 -14.42
N ILE A 508 18.51 -0.02 -15.03
CA ILE A 508 18.63 0.46 -16.40
C ILE A 508 19.68 -0.41 -17.09
N TYR A 509 19.52 -0.65 -18.39
CA TYR A 509 20.51 -1.44 -19.12
C TYR A 509 21.69 -0.57 -19.54
N ASP A 510 22.91 -1.08 -19.34
CA ASP A 510 24.19 -0.37 -19.59
C ASP A 510 24.58 -0.43 -21.07
N SER A 511 23.64 -0.09 -21.95
CA SER A 511 23.87 -0.02 -23.39
C SER A 511 23.31 1.29 -23.94
N SER A 512 24.13 1.97 -24.73
CA SER A 512 23.75 3.25 -25.34
C SER A 512 22.47 3.13 -26.15
N GLY A 513 21.50 4.00 -25.87
CA GLY A 513 20.22 4.05 -26.57
C GLY A 513 19.19 3.03 -26.08
N ASP A 514 19.50 2.18 -25.09
CA ASP A 514 18.50 1.37 -24.42
C ASP A 514 17.68 2.26 -23.48
N ASN A 515 16.36 2.26 -23.68
CA ASN A 515 15.42 3.11 -22.96
C ASN A 515 14.61 2.34 -21.93
N ARG A 516 14.93 1.07 -21.67
CA ARG A 516 14.19 0.23 -20.73
C ARG A 516 14.53 0.57 -19.29
N VAL A 517 13.50 0.64 -18.47
CA VAL A 517 13.59 0.88 -17.03
C VAL A 517 12.70 -0.13 -16.32
N MET A 518 13.17 -0.66 -15.20
CA MET A 518 12.31 -1.38 -14.27
C MET A 518 12.78 -1.14 -12.85
N GLY A 519 11.92 -1.34 -11.86
CA GLY A 519 12.35 -1.29 -10.47
C GLY A 519 11.44 -2.11 -9.58
N GLY A 520 12.03 -2.76 -8.58
CA GLY A 520 11.24 -3.49 -7.58
C GLY A 520 10.59 -2.51 -6.61
N ALA A 521 9.27 -2.54 -6.52
CA ALA A 521 8.46 -1.64 -5.73
C ALA A 521 7.73 -2.35 -4.58
N GLN A 522 7.48 -1.65 -3.48
CA GLN A 522 6.66 -2.15 -2.38
C GLN A 522 5.23 -2.41 -2.86
N ASP A 523 4.72 -3.62 -2.57
CA ASP A 523 3.37 -4.15 -2.90
C ASP A 523 2.92 -4.13 -4.37
N ASN A 524 3.62 -3.35 -5.22
CA ASN A 524 3.30 -3.04 -6.61
C ASN A 524 4.22 -3.77 -7.60
N GLY A 525 4.85 -4.86 -7.17
CA GLY A 525 5.68 -5.72 -8.02
C GLY A 525 6.88 -4.98 -8.59
N THR A 526 7.14 -5.17 -9.87
CA THR A 526 8.29 -4.64 -10.61
C THR A 526 7.75 -3.98 -11.86
N PRO A 527 7.30 -2.71 -11.78
CA PRO A 527 6.89 -1.98 -12.97
C PRO A 527 8.08 -1.87 -13.93
N TYR A 528 7.86 -2.34 -15.14
CA TYR A 528 8.72 -2.17 -16.30
C TYR A 528 8.09 -1.15 -17.25
N PHE A 529 8.90 -0.25 -17.81
CA PHE A 529 8.48 0.72 -18.81
C PHE A 529 9.68 1.16 -19.66
N THR A 530 9.45 2.03 -20.64
CA THR A 530 10.50 2.66 -21.43
C THR A 530 10.46 4.17 -21.30
N PHE A 531 11.64 4.81 -21.27
CA PHE A 531 11.80 6.25 -21.18
C PHE A 531 12.87 6.75 -22.15
N ASN A 532 12.48 7.55 -23.14
CA ASN A 532 13.40 8.05 -24.18
C ASN A 532 14.03 9.42 -23.84
N GLY A 533 13.95 9.85 -22.59
CA GLY A 533 14.40 11.19 -22.18
C GLY A 533 13.34 12.28 -22.30
N THR A 534 12.15 11.99 -22.84
CA THR A 534 11.02 12.93 -22.94
C THR A 534 9.67 12.31 -22.63
N THR A 535 9.45 11.06 -23.04
CA THR A 535 8.18 10.35 -22.88
C THR A 535 8.40 9.00 -22.22
N THR A 536 7.44 8.63 -21.37
CA THR A 536 7.38 7.36 -20.65
C THR A 536 6.27 6.50 -21.25
N SER A 537 6.53 5.23 -21.54
CA SER A 537 5.47 4.29 -21.93
C SER A 537 4.62 3.89 -20.72
N PRO A 538 3.38 3.42 -20.92
CA PRO A 538 2.65 2.73 -19.86
C PRO A 538 3.48 1.60 -19.26
N SER A 539 3.33 1.39 -17.96
CA SER A 539 4.06 0.35 -17.25
C SER A 539 3.37 -1.00 -17.34
N SER A 540 4.15 -2.05 -17.14
CA SER A 540 3.66 -3.42 -16.95
C SER A 540 4.39 -4.04 -15.77
N ASP A 541 3.67 -4.62 -14.81
CA ASP A 541 4.31 -5.42 -13.76
C ASP A 541 4.90 -6.70 -14.36
N VAL A 542 6.19 -6.92 -14.11
CA VAL A 542 6.95 -8.10 -14.54
C VAL A 542 7.44 -8.91 -13.32
N SER A 543 6.69 -8.87 -12.22
CA SER A 543 6.94 -9.68 -11.03
C SER A 543 5.66 -9.98 -10.25
N THR A 544 5.76 -10.11 -8.93
CA THR A 544 4.64 -10.28 -8.01
C THR A 544 4.97 -9.67 -6.66
N GLY A 545 3.94 -9.23 -5.91
CA GLY A 545 4.10 -8.90 -4.49
C GLY A 545 4.95 -7.65 -4.30
N ASP A 546 5.92 -7.70 -3.38
CA ASP A 546 6.96 -6.67 -3.29
C ASP A 546 8.07 -7.01 -4.28
N GLY A 547 8.33 -6.13 -5.24
CA GLY A 547 9.47 -6.27 -6.14
C GLY A 547 10.79 -6.05 -5.39
N GLY A 548 11.80 -6.85 -5.73
CA GLY A 548 13.10 -6.82 -5.07
C GLY A 548 14.21 -6.23 -5.93
N TYR A 549 15.40 -6.84 -5.86
CA TYR A 549 16.51 -6.55 -6.78
C TYR A 549 16.11 -6.87 -8.22
N THR A 550 16.50 -6.03 -9.17
CA THR A 550 16.20 -6.18 -10.60
C THR A 550 17.45 -5.95 -11.43
N HIS A 551 17.61 -6.69 -12.53
CA HIS A 551 18.74 -6.53 -13.46
C HIS A 551 18.32 -6.81 -14.90
N PHE A 552 18.74 -5.97 -15.84
CA PHE A 552 18.68 -6.30 -17.26
C PHE A 552 19.95 -7.03 -17.68
N THR A 553 19.80 -8.12 -18.43
CA THR A 553 20.90 -8.79 -19.14
C THR A 553 20.69 -8.64 -20.65
N ARG A 554 21.66 -9.09 -21.45
CA ARG A 554 21.58 -9.09 -22.93
C ARG A 554 20.36 -9.85 -23.44
N ASP A 555 20.08 -11.02 -22.86
CA ASP A 555 19.12 -11.98 -23.41
C ASP A 555 17.87 -12.19 -22.54
N PHE A 556 17.87 -11.70 -21.29
CA PHE A 556 16.73 -11.81 -20.36
C PHE A 556 16.75 -10.71 -19.27
N ALA A 557 15.64 -10.55 -18.56
CA ALA A 557 15.59 -9.76 -17.33
C ALA A 557 15.56 -10.67 -16.11
N LEU A 558 16.08 -10.17 -15.00
CA LEU A 558 15.97 -10.77 -13.67
C LEU A 558 15.13 -9.87 -12.78
N THR A 559 14.08 -10.43 -12.18
CA THR A 559 13.20 -9.70 -11.25
C THR A 559 13.11 -10.44 -9.93
N GLY A 560 13.41 -9.73 -8.84
CA GLY A 560 13.30 -10.25 -7.48
C GLY A 560 11.89 -10.06 -6.93
N SER A 561 11.50 -10.88 -5.97
CA SER A 561 10.36 -10.61 -5.10
C SER A 561 10.71 -10.91 -3.64
N GLN A 562 9.83 -10.56 -2.70
CA GLN A 562 10.08 -10.75 -1.28
C GLN A 562 10.48 -12.20 -0.93
N LYS A 563 11.27 -12.36 0.13
CA LYS A 563 11.83 -13.64 0.60
C LYS A 563 12.72 -14.35 -0.45
N GLY A 564 13.37 -13.56 -1.31
CA GLY A 564 14.42 -13.99 -2.22
C GLY A 564 13.98 -14.86 -3.40
N ARG A 565 12.71 -14.74 -3.80
CA ARG A 565 12.29 -15.22 -5.12
C ARG A 565 13.04 -14.44 -6.21
N VAL A 566 13.57 -15.13 -7.21
CA VAL A 566 14.19 -14.53 -8.39
C VAL A 566 13.56 -15.17 -9.62
N ASN A 567 12.98 -14.34 -10.49
CA ASN A 567 12.43 -14.74 -11.76
C ASN A 567 13.41 -14.36 -12.87
N ARG A 568 13.59 -15.24 -13.84
CA ARG A 568 14.22 -14.95 -15.12
C ARG A 568 13.15 -14.86 -16.20
N LEU A 569 13.11 -13.74 -16.91
CA LEU A 569 12.15 -13.45 -17.97
C LEU A 569 12.90 -13.24 -19.28
N ARG A 570 12.74 -14.15 -20.24
CA ARG A 570 13.34 -13.93 -21.56
C ARG A 570 12.57 -12.85 -22.30
N TYR A 571 13.26 -12.18 -23.21
CA TYR A 571 12.63 -11.11 -23.95
C TYR A 571 11.69 -11.61 -25.07
N THR A 572 10.66 -10.80 -25.35
CA THR A 572 9.92 -10.86 -26.61
C THR A 572 10.77 -10.30 -27.75
N THR A 573 10.28 -10.38 -28.99
CA THR A 573 10.91 -9.75 -30.16
C THR A 573 11.12 -8.24 -29.99
N ASN A 574 10.31 -7.58 -29.15
CA ASN A 574 10.38 -6.14 -28.87
C ASN A 574 11.23 -5.83 -27.62
N LYS A 575 12.07 -6.76 -27.16
CA LYS A 575 12.93 -6.62 -25.97
C LYS A 575 12.19 -6.40 -24.63
N MET A 576 10.90 -6.73 -24.58
CA MET A 576 10.08 -6.69 -23.35
C MET A 576 10.29 -7.98 -22.54
N PRO A 577 10.44 -7.93 -21.21
CA PRO A 577 10.41 -9.14 -20.37
C PRO A 577 9.07 -9.88 -20.52
N ASP A 578 9.11 -11.17 -20.88
CA ASP A 578 7.89 -11.95 -21.16
C ASP A 578 7.47 -12.79 -19.94
N TRP A 579 6.70 -12.16 -19.05
CA TRP A 579 6.14 -12.81 -17.86
C TRP A 579 5.16 -13.95 -18.18
N ASN A 580 4.45 -13.86 -19.31
CA ASN A 580 3.36 -14.79 -19.59
C ASN A 580 3.84 -16.08 -20.26
N ASN A 581 4.88 -16.01 -21.10
CA ASN A 581 5.27 -17.13 -21.95
C ASN A 581 6.72 -17.56 -21.80
N LYS A 582 7.61 -16.76 -21.19
CA LYS A 582 9.04 -17.09 -21.10
C LYS A 582 9.65 -16.76 -19.74
N TRP A 583 9.04 -17.30 -18.68
CA TRP A 583 9.43 -17.08 -17.31
C TRP A 583 9.99 -18.34 -16.65
N SER A 584 10.85 -18.18 -15.64
CA SER A 584 11.24 -19.23 -14.71
C SER A 584 11.59 -18.65 -13.35
N VAL A 585 11.13 -19.27 -12.26
CA VAL A 585 11.65 -18.98 -10.91
C VAL A 585 12.96 -19.74 -10.75
N ILE A 586 14.07 -19.02 -10.67
CA ILE A 586 15.42 -19.59 -10.67
C ILE A 586 16.12 -19.57 -9.31
N THR A 587 15.40 -19.22 -8.23
CA THR A 587 15.93 -19.28 -6.86
C THR A 587 16.56 -20.65 -6.58
N PRO A 588 17.78 -20.71 -6.00
CA PRO A 588 18.43 -21.98 -5.68
C PRO A 588 17.56 -22.81 -4.73
N SER A 589 17.28 -24.07 -5.07
CA SER A 589 16.35 -24.92 -4.30
C SER A 589 16.78 -25.17 -2.85
N GLY A 590 18.09 -25.17 -2.57
CA GLY A 590 18.66 -25.38 -1.23
C GLY A 590 18.90 -24.11 -0.40
N ALA A 591 18.61 -22.93 -0.96
CA ALA A 591 18.84 -21.66 -0.29
C ALA A 591 17.85 -21.46 0.88
N THR A 592 18.39 -21.06 2.04
CA THR A 592 17.61 -20.75 3.26
C THR A 592 18.11 -19.47 3.93
N GLY A 593 17.27 -18.81 4.74
CA GLY A 593 17.65 -17.59 5.44
C GLY A 593 17.68 -16.33 4.56
N GLN A 594 16.88 -16.31 3.51
CA GLN A 594 16.72 -15.14 2.63
C GLN A 594 16.23 -13.92 3.42
N LEU A 595 16.72 -12.75 3.04
CA LEU A 595 16.17 -11.48 3.52
C LEU A 595 14.80 -11.20 2.90
N PHE A 596 14.07 -10.22 3.46
CA PHE A 596 12.84 -9.73 2.86
C PHE A 596 13.07 -9.26 1.42
N ILE A 597 13.98 -8.31 1.20
CA ILE A 597 14.50 -7.98 -0.14
C ILE A 597 15.90 -8.56 -0.28
N ASN A 598 16.02 -9.67 -1.00
CA ASN A 598 17.24 -10.48 -1.01
C ASN A 598 18.19 -10.08 -2.16
N PRO A 599 19.48 -9.79 -1.86
CA PRO A 599 20.45 -9.38 -2.86
C PRO A 599 20.93 -10.54 -3.75
N TYR A 600 21.05 -10.25 -5.04
CA TYR A 600 21.69 -11.09 -6.03
C TYR A 600 22.26 -10.20 -7.15
N VAL A 601 23.25 -10.69 -7.89
CA VAL A 601 23.88 -9.93 -8.98
C VAL A 601 24.32 -10.87 -10.11
N PRO A 602 23.94 -10.61 -11.37
CA PRO A 602 24.54 -11.29 -12.52
C PRO A 602 25.98 -10.82 -12.71
N ASP A 603 26.82 -11.67 -13.26
CA ASP A 603 28.16 -11.25 -13.66
C ASP A 603 28.07 -10.38 -14.93
N PRO A 604 28.58 -9.12 -14.90
CA PRO A 604 28.54 -8.22 -16.04
C PRO A 604 29.43 -8.67 -17.21
N ASN A 605 30.39 -9.56 -16.98
CA ASN A 605 31.31 -10.07 -18.00
C ASN A 605 30.81 -11.38 -18.61
N ASP A 606 30.08 -12.20 -17.86
CA ASP A 606 29.36 -13.38 -18.36
C ASP A 606 28.02 -13.58 -17.64
N GLU A 607 26.94 -13.11 -18.26
CA GLU A 607 25.59 -13.13 -17.70
C GLU A 607 25.01 -14.55 -17.51
N ASN A 608 25.73 -15.62 -17.87
CA ASN A 608 25.41 -16.97 -17.42
C ASN A 608 25.69 -17.18 -15.94
N TYR A 609 26.59 -16.39 -15.37
CA TYR A 609 26.91 -16.41 -13.96
C TYR A 609 26.00 -15.49 -13.17
N LEU A 610 25.48 -16.03 -12.06
CA LEU A 610 24.64 -15.29 -11.13
C LEU A 610 25.05 -15.65 -9.71
N TYR A 611 25.27 -14.62 -8.91
CA TYR A 611 25.61 -14.79 -7.51
C TYR A 611 24.41 -14.43 -6.65
N TYR A 612 24.08 -15.31 -5.70
CA TYR A 612 22.90 -15.20 -4.86
C TYR A 612 23.29 -15.43 -3.40
N LEU A 613 22.90 -14.49 -2.54
CA LEU A 613 23.14 -14.58 -1.10
C LEU A 613 21.93 -15.20 -0.40
N SER A 614 22.15 -16.05 0.59
CA SER A 614 21.08 -16.65 1.38
C SER A 614 21.56 -16.96 2.79
N GLY A 615 21.05 -16.26 3.81
CA GLY A 615 21.52 -16.47 5.17
C GLY A 615 23.03 -16.16 5.27
N THR A 616 23.79 -17.17 5.70
CA THR A 616 25.26 -17.15 5.75
C THR A 616 25.91 -17.73 4.48
N GLN A 617 25.12 -18.09 3.48
CA GLN A 617 25.55 -18.87 2.31
C GLN A 617 25.66 -17.99 1.07
N LEU A 618 26.67 -18.29 0.24
CA LEU A 618 26.85 -17.72 -1.09
C LEU A 618 26.64 -18.83 -2.14
N TRP A 619 25.81 -18.54 -3.14
CA TRP A 619 25.48 -19.44 -4.24
C TRP A 619 25.95 -18.84 -5.56
N ARG A 620 26.43 -19.68 -6.46
CA ARG A 620 26.78 -19.32 -7.83
C ARG A 620 26.00 -20.19 -8.80
N ASN A 621 25.30 -19.58 -9.75
CA ASN A 621 24.81 -20.24 -10.95
C ASN A 621 25.82 -20.00 -12.08
N ASN A 622 25.99 -20.94 -13.01
CA ASN A 622 26.85 -20.78 -14.19
C ASN A 622 26.13 -21.08 -15.52
N SER A 623 24.81 -21.13 -15.50
CA SER A 623 24.00 -21.54 -16.65
C SER A 623 22.64 -20.84 -16.70
N VAL A 624 22.53 -19.60 -16.22
CA VAL A 624 21.22 -18.91 -16.07
C VAL A 624 20.45 -18.81 -17.38
N SER A 625 21.15 -18.54 -18.49
CA SER A 625 20.51 -18.39 -19.81
C SER A 625 19.87 -19.70 -20.31
N THR A 626 20.44 -20.85 -19.95
CA THR A 626 20.05 -22.17 -20.45
C THR A 626 19.01 -22.89 -19.59
N ILE A 627 18.70 -22.36 -18.39
CA ILE A 627 17.60 -22.90 -17.57
C ILE A 627 16.33 -22.97 -18.43
N PRO A 628 15.57 -24.08 -18.47
CA PRO A 628 14.33 -24.14 -19.23
C PRO A 628 13.32 -23.08 -18.76
N ASP A 629 12.32 -22.74 -19.57
CA ASP A 629 11.19 -21.93 -19.09
C ASP A 629 10.29 -22.79 -18.18
N PHE A 630 9.37 -22.13 -17.47
CA PHE A 630 8.37 -22.71 -16.59
C PHE A 630 8.93 -23.52 -15.41
N GLN A 631 10.06 -23.08 -14.86
CA GLN A 631 10.63 -23.66 -13.65
C GLN A 631 10.05 -23.01 -12.39
N ASN A 632 9.89 -23.79 -11.32
CA ASN A 632 9.50 -23.31 -9.99
C ASN A 632 10.58 -23.65 -8.95
N LYS A 633 11.60 -22.79 -8.86
CA LYS A 633 12.93 -23.08 -8.30
C LYS A 633 13.70 -24.10 -9.14
N THR A 634 15.02 -24.16 -8.96
CA THR A 634 15.86 -25.08 -9.72
C THR A 634 17.18 -25.39 -9.02
N THR A 635 17.75 -26.55 -9.33
CA THR A 635 19.13 -26.94 -9.00
C THR A 635 20.08 -26.76 -10.20
N ILE A 636 19.55 -26.48 -11.39
CA ILE A 636 20.33 -26.38 -12.63
C ILE A 636 21.35 -25.23 -12.52
N GLY A 637 22.63 -25.56 -12.70
CA GLY A 637 23.74 -24.60 -12.68
C GLY A 637 24.13 -24.10 -11.29
N TRP A 638 23.36 -24.38 -10.23
CA TRP A 638 23.62 -23.86 -8.89
C TRP A 638 24.68 -24.68 -8.15
N THR A 639 25.63 -23.97 -7.55
CA THR A 639 26.61 -24.51 -6.61
C THR A 639 26.71 -23.59 -5.39
N GLN A 640 26.63 -24.14 -4.19
CA GLN A 640 26.93 -23.39 -2.96
C GLN A 640 28.46 -23.29 -2.80
N LEU A 641 28.96 -22.07 -2.57
CA LEU A 641 30.37 -21.81 -2.33
C LEU A 641 30.67 -21.93 -0.82
N THR A 642 31.27 -23.02 -0.39
CA THR A 642 31.34 -23.42 1.03
C THR A 642 32.46 -22.77 1.84
N ASN A 643 33.55 -22.31 1.21
CA ASN A 643 34.69 -21.69 1.90
C ASN A 643 34.48 -20.19 2.23
N ASN A 644 33.28 -19.68 1.98
CA ASN A 644 32.94 -18.26 2.07
C ASN A 644 31.65 -18.07 2.86
N ASN A 645 31.43 -18.84 3.93
CA ASN A 645 30.24 -18.65 4.76
C ASN A 645 30.47 -17.51 5.75
N ALA A 646 29.46 -16.67 5.95
CA ALA A 646 29.49 -15.68 7.02
C ALA A 646 29.48 -16.39 8.40
N PRO A 647 30.06 -15.80 9.46
CA PRO A 647 29.93 -16.34 10.80
C PRO A 647 28.45 -16.48 11.20
N THR A 648 28.14 -17.39 12.14
CA THR A 648 26.76 -17.78 12.48
C THR A 648 25.88 -16.65 13.01
N ASN A 649 26.48 -15.55 13.50
CA ASN A 649 25.80 -14.34 13.98
C ASN A 649 25.73 -13.22 12.92
N TYR A 650 26.01 -13.53 11.66
CA TYR A 650 25.95 -12.60 10.54
C TYR A 650 25.05 -13.16 9.45
N VAL A 651 24.52 -12.25 8.62
CA VAL A 651 23.75 -12.60 7.43
C VAL A 651 24.16 -11.69 6.28
N TYR A 652 24.31 -12.29 5.10
CA TYR A 652 24.77 -11.57 3.93
C TYR A 652 23.82 -10.43 3.53
N THR A 653 24.44 -9.25 3.47
CA THR A 653 24.02 -7.85 3.20
C THR A 653 23.68 -7.43 1.80
N ALA A 654 24.72 -7.64 1.01
CA ALA A 654 25.04 -6.82 -0.11
C ALA A 654 26.05 -7.61 -0.92
N ILE A 655 25.92 -7.47 -2.24
CA ILE A 655 26.78 -8.13 -3.19
C ILE A 655 27.00 -7.17 -4.35
N ALA A 656 28.22 -7.14 -4.85
CA ALA A 656 28.61 -6.43 -6.04
C ALA A 656 29.71 -7.22 -6.75
N ILE A 657 29.86 -6.99 -8.04
CA ILE A 657 30.88 -7.64 -8.85
C ILE A 657 31.62 -6.58 -9.65
N SER A 658 32.93 -6.76 -9.79
CA SER A 658 33.77 -5.84 -10.54
C SER A 658 33.40 -5.84 -12.02
N LYS A 659 33.20 -4.65 -12.60
CA LYS A 659 33.01 -4.48 -14.04
C LYS A 659 34.34 -4.38 -14.80
N ASN A 660 35.37 -3.78 -14.20
CA ASN A 660 36.63 -3.45 -14.86
C ASN A 660 37.82 -3.65 -13.90
N ASN A 661 38.95 -4.15 -14.41
CA ASN A 661 40.18 -4.48 -13.66
C ASN A 661 39.99 -5.58 -12.59
N LEU A 662 40.46 -6.78 -12.94
CA LEU A 662 40.09 -8.11 -12.41
C LEU A 662 38.57 -8.35 -12.52
N SER A 663 38.14 -8.76 -13.72
CA SER A 663 36.75 -9.00 -14.15
C SER A 663 35.99 -10.04 -13.32
N ASP A 664 36.68 -10.76 -12.43
CA ASP A 664 36.13 -11.94 -11.74
C ASP A 664 36.11 -11.77 -10.21
N ILE A 665 36.19 -10.52 -9.71
CA ILE A 665 36.14 -10.25 -8.27
C ILE A 665 34.70 -10.00 -7.82
N LEU A 666 34.23 -10.89 -6.94
CA LEU A 666 32.99 -10.76 -6.20
C LEU A 666 33.25 -10.07 -4.85
N TYR A 667 32.55 -8.97 -4.60
CA TYR A 667 32.48 -8.32 -3.30
C TYR A 667 31.15 -8.67 -2.63
N PHE A 668 31.20 -9.06 -1.37
CA PHE A 668 30.00 -9.28 -0.57
C PHE A 668 30.26 -8.86 0.87
N ALA A 669 29.22 -8.39 1.53
CA ALA A 669 29.28 -7.95 2.92
C ALA A 669 28.20 -8.64 3.73
N ALA A 670 28.44 -8.87 5.01
CA ALA A 670 27.45 -9.38 5.95
C ALA A 670 27.26 -8.36 7.08
N SER A 671 26.04 -8.29 7.61
CA SER A 671 25.77 -7.52 8.84
C SER A 671 25.45 -8.50 9.95
N SER A 672 25.78 -8.12 11.18
CA SER A 672 25.38 -8.89 12.35
C SER A 672 23.85 -8.94 12.43
N THR A 673 23.32 -10.12 12.68
CA THR A 673 21.89 -10.35 12.94
C THR A 673 21.45 -9.78 14.27
#